data_AF-A0A2D9TA60-F1
#
_entry.id   AF-A0A2D9TA60-F1
#
_cell.length_a   1.000
_cell.length_b   1.000
_cell.length_c   1.000
_cell.angle_alpha   90.00
_cell.angle_beta   90.00
_cell.angle_gamma   90.00
#
_symmetry.space_group_name_H-M   'P 1'
#
loop_
_entity.id
_entity.type
_entity.pdbx_description
1 polymer ?
#
loop_
_entity_poly.entity_id
_entity_poly.type
_entity_poly.pdbx_seq_one_letter_code
_entity_poly.pdbx_strand_id
1 'polypeptide(L)'
;MTQPSLRRLPAVGVLAGVVAGLADAVAAVFRDGPMGRTPDFLEAALHLVAFWMPLGWCAGLALGLGVYLWRRTPWSRAARARTGSWARLWAADPSAFAGTLAVSAGGAAYLLAMRVAAEHFATRYHDPALAAWALAVSALVLLGAAAALAAAIRLGIIALTRSLSRGPSVGAALLVMLGATLSVGALVVWKARRLFTLYEPAEWLWLPIALGVFALLAWLTRRWRPRVGVALGIAAVAIIASGATYGGRSRVRGVVERRAVTGQMMVRFYGRLTDRDGDGHSFAFGGKDCDDSLAFVYPGAPDSPGDGIDADCFDGDGVTTRVVELGDGHFGELPTGAAHRPNIVLLTIDTLRPDHLGCHGYERPTSPNLDRLCERAVDFTDVVAQSSRSIRSIPAMMTGHYPSQVAYGPEYLWPTLMDENATLAELLGGRSYGTAAVMGTDYFERVDGFYQGFDEVEESPSYRPQRAWPVSRGLRHLDRLADEPNPFFLWVHVFNVHEEYLWDRTPSQFGDEPMDEYDTEIRLADDEVGRLVEALEERDLMDDTVLVVASDHGEAFGEHNNRGHSRTLYEEEVRAVLMVLAPGFEPRRVDERVALMDLFPTLANLARIPVERPIAARSLVPLMRGEEVPGDRVIFAELLPDGLYPFDQKALYRGSDKLIWWTREGTHQLFDLEADPGETIDRADDQEERADELNYLLRAWLAQVGRPDNRTNDIIEANRLTELPATMDETLDVDYPGTFRVAGYDIESRSVAPGDHIKMDLYYEVLGETTRDLFFVLDIKGPEGYRVPPHFHAHHYPLNGRYKTFQWRDGEVLRDPVEMVVPRDIRAPVTLSLQLTILDEDMRPVPAQNADGTTVTTIPLGQVAITR
;
A
#
# COMPACT_ATOMS: atom_id res chain seq x y z
N MET A 1 19.22 -49.69 -4.30
CA MET A 1 18.23 -49.09 -3.36
C MET A 1 17.14 -50.11 -3.02
N THR A 2 17.12 -50.63 -1.80
CA THR A 2 16.16 -51.61 -1.24
C THR A 2 14.83 -50.95 -0.81
N GLN A 3 13.74 -51.69 -0.51
CA GLN A 3 12.47 -51.12 0.02
C GLN A 3 12.61 -50.05 1.15
N PRO A 4 13.61 -50.13 2.06
CA PRO A 4 13.86 -49.10 3.07
C PRO A 4 14.17 -47.70 2.52
N SER A 5 14.57 -47.55 1.25
CA SER A 5 14.95 -46.25 0.68
C SER A 5 13.76 -45.42 0.19
N LEU A 6 12.65 -46.07 -0.18
CA LEU A 6 11.41 -45.38 -0.59
C LEU A 6 10.69 -44.73 0.60
N ARG A 7 10.78 -45.35 1.78
CA ARG A 7 10.22 -44.83 3.04
C ARG A 7 10.92 -43.55 3.53
N ARG A 8 12.03 -43.13 2.90
CA ARG A 8 12.81 -41.94 3.27
C ARG A 8 12.47 -40.71 2.43
N LEU A 9 11.78 -40.87 1.30
CA LEU A 9 11.47 -39.75 0.39
C LEU A 9 10.53 -38.69 0.98
N PRO A 10 9.54 -39.05 1.83
CA PRO A 10 8.76 -38.04 2.55
C PRO A 10 9.62 -37.22 3.54
N ALA A 11 10.63 -37.85 4.17
CA ALA A 11 11.57 -37.15 5.04
C ALA A 11 12.53 -36.23 4.26
N VAL A 12 12.92 -36.62 3.04
CA VAL A 12 13.67 -35.76 2.11
C VAL A 12 12.81 -34.58 1.65
N GLY A 13 11.51 -34.81 1.45
CA GLY A 13 10.53 -33.77 1.14
C GLY A 13 10.41 -32.72 2.25
N VAL A 14 10.23 -33.15 3.50
CA VAL A 14 10.21 -32.25 4.67
C VAL A 14 11.48 -31.41 4.74
N LEU A 15 12.64 -32.02 4.50
CA LEU A 15 13.91 -31.31 4.48
C LEU A 15 14.00 -30.25 3.37
N ALA A 16 13.46 -30.55 2.18
CA ALA A 16 13.36 -29.57 1.10
C ALA A 16 12.43 -28.41 1.46
N GLY A 17 11.33 -28.68 2.18
CA GLY A 17 10.46 -27.64 2.74
C GLY A 17 11.20 -26.74 3.73
N VAL A 18 11.98 -27.30 4.66
CA VAL A 18 12.80 -26.51 5.60
C VAL A 18 13.77 -25.59 4.86
N VAL A 19 14.45 -26.09 3.82
CA VAL A 19 15.39 -25.26 3.04
C VAL A 19 14.67 -24.15 2.29
N ALA A 20 13.49 -24.42 1.73
CA ALA A 20 12.68 -23.42 1.03
C ALA A 20 12.21 -22.30 1.97
N GLY A 21 11.69 -22.66 3.15
CA GLY A 21 11.24 -21.68 4.15
C GLY A 21 12.37 -20.78 4.67
N LEU A 22 13.56 -21.35 4.92
CA LEU A 22 14.74 -20.57 5.30
C LEU A 22 15.21 -19.64 4.18
N ALA A 23 15.18 -20.09 2.93
CA ALA A 23 15.57 -19.27 1.79
C ALA A 23 14.63 -18.08 1.57
N ASP A 24 13.31 -18.27 1.76
CA ASP A 24 12.32 -17.20 1.65
C ASP A 24 12.48 -16.17 2.78
N ALA A 25 12.73 -16.63 4.01
CA ALA A 25 13.02 -15.73 5.13
C ALA A 25 14.25 -14.85 4.85
N VAL A 26 15.32 -15.44 4.32
CA VAL A 26 16.54 -14.72 3.96
C VAL A 26 16.28 -13.71 2.84
N ALA A 27 15.51 -14.08 1.81
CA ALA A 27 15.14 -13.16 0.74
C ALA A 27 14.28 -11.98 1.24
N ALA A 28 13.40 -12.21 2.22
CA ALA A 28 12.60 -11.16 2.86
C ALA A 28 13.49 -10.13 3.60
N VAL A 29 14.58 -10.59 4.24
CA VAL A 29 15.55 -9.72 4.93
C VAL A 29 16.38 -8.88 3.97
N PHE A 30 16.85 -9.46 2.85
CA PHE A 30 17.69 -8.74 1.91
C PHE A 30 16.99 -7.61 1.16
N ARG A 31 15.65 -7.57 1.14
CA ARG A 31 14.89 -6.48 0.54
C ARG A 31 14.91 -5.19 1.34
N ASP A 32 15.38 -5.20 2.59
CA ASP A 32 15.04 -4.17 3.56
C ASP A 32 16.21 -3.36 4.12
N GLY A 33 17.43 -3.54 3.61
CA GLY A 33 18.59 -2.97 4.34
C GLY A 33 18.65 -3.53 5.78
N PRO A 34 19.35 -2.88 6.71
CA PRO A 34 19.62 -3.46 8.03
C PRO A 34 18.36 -3.42 8.93
N MET A 35 17.53 -4.47 8.87
CA MET A 35 16.48 -4.68 9.87
C MET A 35 17.04 -4.96 11.27
N GLY A 36 16.31 -4.45 12.26
CA GLY A 36 16.49 -4.70 13.68
C GLY A 36 16.48 -6.19 14.06
N ARG A 37 17.39 -6.51 14.99
CA ARG A 37 17.52 -7.72 15.84
C ARG A 37 17.31 -9.10 15.16
N THR A 38 18.38 -9.91 15.19
CA THR A 38 18.43 -11.33 14.78
C THR A 38 17.32 -12.29 15.28
N PRO A 39 16.67 -12.11 16.45
CA PRO A 39 15.62 -13.02 16.92
C PRO A 39 14.35 -12.98 16.06
N ASP A 40 13.91 -11.81 15.61
CA ASP A 40 12.65 -11.65 14.85
C ASP A 40 12.75 -12.34 13.49
N PHE A 41 13.95 -12.26 12.88
CA PHE A 41 14.29 -13.04 11.68
C PHE A 41 14.21 -14.55 11.93
N LEU A 42 14.75 -15.03 13.05
CA LEU A 42 14.75 -16.45 13.37
C LEU A 42 13.30 -16.95 13.54
N GLU A 43 12.44 -16.15 14.16
CA GLU A 43 11.04 -16.47 14.36
C GLU A 43 10.24 -16.44 13.06
N ALA A 44 10.37 -15.38 12.24
CA ALA A 44 9.79 -15.34 10.89
C ALA A 44 10.25 -16.52 10.03
N ALA A 45 11.53 -16.88 10.11
CA ALA A 45 12.09 -18.04 9.43
C ALA A 45 11.48 -19.35 9.94
N LEU A 46 11.22 -19.48 11.24
CA LEU A 46 10.55 -20.65 11.82
C LEU A 46 9.10 -20.78 11.33
N HIS A 47 8.35 -19.67 11.22
CA HIS A 47 7.00 -19.66 10.66
C HIS A 47 6.98 -20.04 9.18
N LEU A 48 7.86 -19.44 8.37
CA LEU A 48 8.01 -19.80 6.96
C LEU A 48 8.41 -21.27 6.78
N VAL A 49 9.33 -21.78 7.60
CA VAL A 49 9.68 -23.20 7.62
C VAL A 49 8.48 -24.07 7.99
N ALA A 50 7.67 -23.68 8.97
CA ALA A 50 6.45 -24.39 9.35
C ALA A 50 5.45 -24.45 8.19
N PHE A 51 5.30 -23.37 7.43
CA PHE A 51 4.46 -23.32 6.23
C PHE A 51 4.97 -24.23 5.10
N TRP A 52 6.28 -24.31 4.89
CA TRP A 52 6.86 -25.09 3.79
C TRP A 52 6.99 -26.60 4.06
N MET A 53 7.05 -27.01 5.33
CA MET A 53 7.23 -28.41 5.71
C MET A 53 6.16 -29.37 5.13
N PRO A 54 4.85 -29.06 5.16
CA PRO A 54 3.79 -29.89 4.57
C PRO A 54 3.89 -30.03 3.06
N LEU A 55 4.18 -28.93 2.35
CA LEU A 55 4.32 -28.92 0.90
C LEU A 55 5.53 -29.76 0.46
N GLY A 56 6.66 -29.59 1.14
CA GLY A 56 7.84 -30.41 0.93
C GLY A 56 7.54 -31.90 1.13
N TRP A 57 6.78 -32.25 2.17
CA TRP A 57 6.36 -33.64 2.42
C TRP A 57 5.47 -34.21 1.32
N CYS A 58 4.44 -33.48 0.88
CA CYS A 58 3.55 -33.86 -0.22
C CYS A 58 4.33 -34.13 -1.50
N ALA A 59 5.29 -33.26 -1.84
CA ALA A 59 6.19 -33.45 -2.96
C ALA A 59 7.06 -34.72 -2.79
N GLY A 60 7.59 -34.96 -1.59
CA GLY A 60 8.35 -36.17 -1.26
C GLY A 60 7.54 -37.47 -1.34
N LEU A 61 6.26 -37.42 -0.98
CA LEU A 61 5.32 -38.54 -1.14
C LEU A 61 5.00 -38.81 -2.60
N ALA A 62 4.68 -37.78 -3.38
CA ALA A 62 4.40 -37.90 -4.80
C ALA A 62 5.60 -38.49 -5.56
N LEU A 63 6.81 -38.00 -5.26
CA LEU A 63 8.05 -38.53 -5.79
C LEU A 63 8.28 -40.00 -5.36
N GLY A 64 8.01 -40.32 -4.10
CA GLY A 64 8.10 -41.68 -3.58
C GLY A 64 7.13 -42.66 -4.22
N LEU A 65 5.89 -42.22 -4.46
CA LEU A 65 4.89 -42.96 -5.19
C LEU A 65 5.31 -43.17 -6.65
N GLY A 66 5.80 -42.12 -7.32
CA GLY A 66 6.32 -42.19 -8.68
C GLY A 66 7.47 -43.18 -8.82
N VAL A 67 8.46 -43.15 -7.92
CA VAL A 67 9.58 -44.11 -7.92
C VAL A 67 9.11 -45.52 -7.60
N TYR A 68 8.14 -45.69 -6.70
CA TYR A 68 7.55 -46.99 -6.37
C TYR A 68 6.80 -47.60 -7.57
N LEU A 69 5.97 -46.80 -8.26
CA LEU A 69 5.24 -47.21 -9.47
C LEU A 69 6.21 -47.54 -10.60
N TRP A 70 7.22 -46.69 -10.84
CA TRP A 70 8.28 -46.95 -11.81
C TRP A 70 9.01 -48.27 -11.57
N ARG A 71 9.30 -48.60 -10.30
CA ARG A 71 9.96 -49.86 -9.93
C ARG A 71 9.13 -51.11 -10.13
N ARG A 72 7.80 -50.99 -10.26
CA ARG A 72 6.89 -52.11 -10.54
C ARG A 72 6.65 -52.31 -12.03
N THR A 73 7.03 -51.33 -12.86
CA THR A 73 7.01 -51.51 -14.31
C THR A 73 7.94 -52.67 -14.73
N PRO A 74 7.56 -53.47 -15.74
CA PRO A 74 8.37 -54.59 -16.23
C PRO A 74 9.79 -54.20 -16.66
N TRP A 75 9.95 -52.97 -17.15
CA TRP A 75 11.22 -52.40 -17.62
C TRP A 75 12.28 -52.25 -16.53
N SER A 76 11.91 -51.73 -15.36
CA SER A 76 12.85 -51.52 -14.27
C SER A 76 13.35 -52.83 -13.64
N ARG A 77 12.63 -53.95 -13.82
CA ARG A 77 13.05 -55.28 -13.38
C ARG A 77 14.15 -55.86 -14.28
N ALA A 78 14.06 -55.66 -15.60
CA ALA A 78 15.08 -56.10 -16.56
C ALA A 78 16.41 -55.35 -16.40
N ALA A 79 16.36 -54.03 -16.15
CA ALA A 79 17.55 -53.20 -15.96
C ALA A 79 18.34 -53.56 -14.70
N ARG A 80 17.68 -53.99 -13.61
CA ARG A 80 18.33 -54.32 -12.32
C ARG A 80 19.02 -55.69 -12.30
N ALA A 81 18.65 -56.60 -13.21
CA ALA A 81 19.20 -57.96 -13.23
C ALA A 81 20.58 -58.05 -13.92
N ARG A 82 21.06 -57.00 -14.59
CA ARG A 82 22.22 -57.08 -15.51
C ARG A 82 23.34 -56.05 -15.31
N THR A 83 23.32 -55.27 -14.23
CA THR A 83 24.32 -54.20 -13.99
C THR A 83 25.60 -54.76 -13.36
N GLY A 84 26.49 -55.31 -14.18
CA GLY A 84 27.86 -55.73 -13.79
C GLY A 84 28.99 -54.95 -14.49
N SER A 85 28.76 -54.34 -15.67
CA SER A 85 29.62 -53.30 -16.27
C SER A 85 28.98 -52.76 -17.56
N TRP A 86 29.25 -51.49 -17.91
CA TRP A 86 28.70 -50.81 -19.09
C TRP A 86 29.05 -51.48 -20.43
N ALA A 87 30.25 -52.08 -20.53
CA ALA A 87 30.69 -52.82 -21.72
C ALA A 87 29.90 -54.12 -21.94
N ARG A 88 29.46 -54.79 -20.86
CA ARG A 88 28.63 -56.01 -20.95
C ARG A 88 27.17 -55.70 -21.30
N LEU A 89 26.67 -54.54 -20.90
CA LEU A 89 25.29 -54.09 -21.20
C LEU A 89 25.07 -53.87 -22.70
N TRP A 90 26.03 -53.25 -23.40
CA TRP A 90 26.00 -53.11 -24.85
C TRP A 90 26.05 -54.45 -25.59
N ALA A 91 26.95 -55.35 -25.17
CA ALA A 91 27.15 -56.64 -25.82
C ALA A 91 25.98 -57.63 -25.59
N ALA A 92 25.33 -57.57 -24.42
CA ALA A 92 24.25 -58.48 -24.06
C ALA A 92 22.85 -57.98 -24.48
N ASP A 93 22.63 -56.66 -24.50
CA ASP A 93 21.32 -56.08 -24.84
C ASP A 93 21.45 -54.64 -25.36
N PRO A 94 21.72 -54.45 -26.66
CA PRO A 94 21.85 -53.13 -27.30
C PRO A 94 20.63 -52.22 -27.06
N SER A 95 19.45 -52.80 -26.84
CA SER A 95 18.20 -52.07 -26.61
C SER A 95 18.11 -51.44 -25.21
N ALA A 96 18.78 -52.04 -24.22
CA ALA A 96 18.89 -51.53 -22.85
C ALA A 96 19.93 -50.40 -22.76
N PHE A 97 21.04 -50.54 -23.50
CA PHE A 97 22.03 -49.47 -23.63
C PHE A 97 21.46 -48.25 -24.39
N ALA A 98 20.79 -48.49 -25.52
CA ALA A 98 20.09 -47.43 -26.27
C ALA A 98 19.06 -46.69 -25.40
N GLY A 99 18.34 -47.39 -24.52
CA GLY A 99 17.42 -46.76 -23.58
C GLY A 99 18.11 -45.91 -22.52
N THR A 100 19.30 -46.30 -22.06
CA THR A 100 20.06 -45.51 -21.07
C THR A 100 20.65 -44.24 -21.69
N LEU A 101 21.14 -44.35 -22.94
CA LEU A 101 21.63 -43.20 -23.71
C LEU A 101 20.49 -42.23 -24.05
N ALA A 102 19.31 -42.76 -24.40
CA ALA A 102 18.15 -41.96 -24.75
C ALA A 102 17.54 -41.23 -23.54
N VAL A 103 17.51 -41.85 -22.35
CA VAL A 103 17.13 -41.18 -21.09
C VAL A 103 18.12 -40.07 -20.74
N SER A 104 19.42 -40.29 -20.97
CA SER A 104 20.45 -39.28 -20.71
C SER A 104 20.36 -38.11 -21.69
N ALA A 105 20.12 -38.38 -22.98
CA ALA A 105 19.90 -37.35 -24.00
C ALA A 105 18.59 -36.57 -23.78
N GLY A 106 17.52 -37.26 -23.37
CA GLY A 106 16.26 -36.63 -22.96
C GLY A 106 16.43 -35.74 -21.73
N GLY A 107 17.20 -36.18 -20.73
CA GLY A 107 17.53 -35.38 -19.55
C GLY A 107 18.37 -34.13 -19.88
N ALA A 108 19.34 -34.24 -20.80
CA ALA A 108 20.12 -33.08 -21.24
C ALA A 108 19.28 -32.08 -22.06
N ALA A 109 18.40 -32.57 -22.95
CA ALA A 109 17.48 -31.74 -23.71
C ALA A 109 16.44 -31.05 -22.79
N TYR A 110 15.99 -31.75 -21.75
CA TYR A 110 15.14 -31.21 -20.70
C TYR A 110 15.79 -30.03 -19.96
N LEU A 111 17.04 -30.19 -19.51
CA LEU A 111 17.78 -29.12 -18.84
C LEU A 111 18.04 -27.92 -19.75
N LEU A 112 18.29 -28.15 -21.04
CA LEU A 112 18.48 -27.08 -22.02
C LEU A 112 17.17 -26.32 -22.31
N ALA A 113 16.05 -27.03 -22.44
CA ALA A 113 14.73 -26.43 -22.63
C ALA A 113 14.27 -25.66 -21.38
N MET A 114 14.58 -26.16 -20.18
CA MET A 114 14.37 -25.44 -18.92
C MET A 114 15.12 -24.12 -18.85
N ARG A 115 16.37 -24.09 -19.32
CA ARG A 115 17.15 -22.85 -19.41
C ARG A 115 16.52 -21.84 -20.37
N VAL A 116 16.13 -22.28 -21.57
CA VAL A 116 15.53 -21.39 -22.59
C VAL A 116 14.17 -20.87 -22.12
N ALA A 117 13.36 -21.70 -21.46
CA ALA A 117 12.13 -21.28 -20.81
C ALA A 117 12.43 -20.25 -19.69
N ALA A 118 13.43 -20.49 -18.86
CA ALA A 118 13.79 -19.58 -17.77
C ALA A 118 14.23 -18.20 -18.30
N GLU A 119 15.10 -18.17 -19.32
CA GLU A 119 15.51 -16.92 -19.99
C GLU A 119 14.31 -16.22 -20.65
N HIS A 120 13.38 -16.96 -21.29
CA HIS A 120 12.21 -16.39 -21.95
C HIS A 120 11.17 -15.82 -20.97
N PHE A 121 10.86 -16.54 -19.88
CA PHE A 121 9.89 -16.08 -18.89
C PHE A 121 10.45 -14.94 -18.03
N ALA A 122 11.74 -14.98 -17.65
CA ALA A 122 12.37 -13.92 -16.86
C ALA A 122 12.49 -12.59 -17.63
N THR A 123 12.63 -12.63 -18.95
CA THR A 123 12.77 -11.42 -19.79
C THR A 123 11.44 -10.86 -20.29
N ARG A 124 10.37 -11.66 -20.34
CA ARG A 124 9.09 -11.26 -20.94
C ARG A 124 8.01 -10.85 -19.94
N TYR A 125 8.04 -11.41 -18.72
CA TYR A 125 6.97 -11.21 -17.75
C TYR A 125 7.39 -10.41 -16.52
N HIS A 126 8.69 -10.20 -16.30
CA HIS A 126 9.25 -9.47 -15.14
C HIS A 126 8.70 -9.91 -13.76
N ASP A 127 8.00 -11.05 -13.69
CA ASP A 127 7.40 -11.62 -12.51
C ASP A 127 8.13 -12.94 -12.15
N PRO A 128 8.91 -12.96 -11.06
CA PRO A 128 9.68 -14.13 -10.67
C PRO A 128 8.83 -15.34 -10.28
N ALA A 129 7.62 -15.12 -9.75
CA ALA A 129 6.72 -16.16 -9.27
C ALA A 129 6.02 -16.85 -10.45
N LEU A 130 5.54 -16.07 -11.42
CA LEU A 130 4.92 -16.58 -12.65
C LEU A 130 5.95 -17.33 -13.51
N ALA A 131 7.20 -16.85 -13.54
CA ALA A 131 8.32 -17.56 -14.16
C ALA A 131 8.61 -18.90 -13.45
N ALA A 132 8.59 -18.94 -12.11
CA ALA A 132 8.80 -20.18 -11.35
C ALA A 132 7.69 -21.22 -11.60
N TRP A 133 6.42 -20.81 -11.67
CA TRP A 133 5.29 -21.69 -12.00
C TRP A 133 5.33 -22.16 -13.45
N ALA A 134 5.57 -21.26 -14.41
CA ALA A 134 5.72 -21.61 -15.81
C ALA A 134 6.89 -22.58 -16.02
N LEU A 135 7.98 -22.43 -15.24
CA LEU A 135 9.09 -23.37 -15.20
C LEU A 135 8.70 -24.72 -14.59
N ALA A 136 7.91 -24.76 -13.51
CA ALA A 136 7.44 -26.00 -12.90
C ALA A 136 6.47 -26.78 -13.83
N VAL A 137 5.56 -26.08 -14.51
CA VAL A 137 4.62 -26.67 -15.48
C VAL A 137 5.35 -27.09 -16.75
N SER A 138 6.22 -26.22 -17.30
CA SER A 138 7.08 -26.56 -18.44
C SER A 138 8.01 -27.72 -18.09
N ALA A 139 8.46 -27.84 -16.84
CA ALA A 139 9.25 -28.97 -16.38
C ALA A 139 8.45 -30.26 -16.47
N LEU A 140 7.18 -30.27 -16.06
CA LEU A 140 6.31 -31.45 -16.15
C LEU A 140 6.02 -31.84 -17.61
N VAL A 141 5.75 -30.87 -18.49
CA VAL A 141 5.50 -31.11 -19.93
C VAL A 141 6.77 -31.58 -20.64
N LEU A 142 7.92 -30.95 -20.37
CA LEU A 142 9.21 -31.32 -20.94
C LEU A 142 9.74 -32.65 -20.39
N LEU A 143 9.39 -33.05 -19.17
CA LEU A 143 9.61 -34.41 -18.65
C LEU A 143 8.86 -35.45 -19.48
N GLY A 144 7.61 -35.16 -19.87
CA GLY A 144 6.83 -35.99 -20.78
C GLY A 144 7.43 -36.06 -22.19
N ALA A 145 7.81 -34.91 -22.76
CA ALA A 145 8.43 -34.82 -24.08
C ALA A 145 9.83 -35.47 -24.14
N ALA A 146 10.64 -35.31 -23.10
CA ALA A 146 11.95 -35.96 -22.96
C ALA A 146 11.80 -37.48 -22.85
N ALA A 147 10.76 -37.98 -22.16
CA ALA A 147 10.45 -39.41 -22.13
C ALA A 147 10.02 -39.95 -23.51
N ALA A 148 9.25 -39.18 -24.28
CA ALA A 148 8.84 -39.52 -25.64
C ALA A 148 10.02 -39.49 -26.63
N LEU A 149 10.89 -38.47 -26.55
CA LEU A 149 12.11 -38.35 -27.35
C LEU A 149 13.10 -39.47 -27.00
N ALA A 150 13.25 -39.80 -25.72
CA ALA A 150 14.04 -40.94 -25.28
C ALA A 150 13.50 -42.26 -25.86
N ALA A 151 12.17 -42.41 -25.96
CA ALA A 151 11.56 -43.56 -26.61
C ALA A 151 11.82 -43.59 -28.13
N ALA A 152 11.73 -42.44 -28.81
CA ALA A 152 11.98 -42.31 -30.25
C ALA A 152 13.46 -42.56 -30.62
N ILE A 153 14.40 -41.96 -29.89
CA ILE A 153 15.86 -42.20 -30.03
C ILE A 153 16.18 -43.68 -29.79
N ARG A 154 15.54 -44.30 -28.79
CA ARG A 154 15.70 -45.73 -28.54
C ARG A 154 15.23 -46.58 -29.72
N LEU A 155 14.08 -46.26 -30.33
CA LEU A 155 13.59 -46.95 -31.52
C LEU A 155 14.52 -46.74 -32.73
N GLY A 156 15.03 -45.52 -32.92
CA GLY A 156 15.99 -45.19 -33.98
C GLY A 156 17.34 -45.89 -33.82
N ILE A 157 17.91 -45.94 -32.61
CA ILE A 157 19.16 -46.66 -32.34
C ILE A 157 18.95 -48.17 -32.50
N ILE A 158 17.81 -48.73 -32.11
CA ILE A 158 17.46 -50.15 -32.36
C ILE A 158 17.35 -50.44 -33.86
N ALA A 159 16.80 -49.52 -34.65
CA ALA A 159 16.74 -49.64 -36.10
C ALA A 159 18.13 -49.53 -36.75
N LEU A 160 18.98 -48.62 -36.27
CA LEU A 160 20.34 -48.39 -36.77
C LEU A 160 21.32 -49.50 -36.39
N THR A 161 21.22 -50.04 -35.18
CA THR A 161 22.03 -51.19 -34.70
C THR A 161 21.67 -52.50 -35.39
N ARG A 162 20.45 -52.62 -35.93
CA ARG A 162 20.07 -53.72 -36.83
C ARG A 162 20.65 -53.58 -38.25
N SER A 163 20.99 -52.35 -38.68
CA SER A 163 21.51 -52.04 -40.01
C SER A 163 23.05 -52.12 -40.10
N LEU A 164 23.76 -51.79 -39.01
CA LEU A 164 25.22 -51.76 -38.98
C LEU A 164 25.80 -53.01 -38.32
N SER A 165 25.91 -54.09 -39.10
CA SER A 165 26.71 -55.25 -38.69
C SER A 165 28.20 -55.02 -39.02
N ARG A 166 29.01 -54.91 -37.95
CA ARG A 166 30.48 -55.08 -37.86
C ARG A 166 31.38 -53.97 -38.45
N GLY A 167 31.98 -53.17 -37.57
CA GLY A 167 33.16 -52.32 -37.86
C GLY A 167 33.51 -51.36 -36.70
N PRO A 168 34.75 -50.84 -36.60
CA PRO A 168 35.30 -50.13 -35.43
C PRO A 168 34.79 -48.68 -35.25
N SER A 169 33.64 -48.33 -35.80
CA SER A 169 33.11 -46.95 -35.86
C SER A 169 32.37 -46.48 -34.59
N VAL A 170 32.09 -47.36 -33.62
CA VAL A 170 31.38 -46.98 -32.38
C VAL A 170 32.27 -46.17 -31.43
N GLY A 171 33.58 -46.44 -31.39
CA GLY A 171 34.53 -45.68 -30.58
C GLY A 171 34.71 -44.25 -31.07
N ALA A 172 34.70 -44.04 -32.39
CA ALA A 172 34.79 -42.71 -33.00
C ALA A 172 33.53 -41.87 -32.72
N ALA A 173 32.33 -42.47 -32.79
CA ALA A 173 31.08 -41.77 -32.47
C ALA A 173 30.99 -41.34 -30.99
N LEU A 174 31.47 -42.19 -30.07
CA LEU A 174 31.53 -41.87 -28.64
C LEU A 174 32.54 -40.77 -28.31
N LEU A 175 33.68 -40.72 -29.01
CA LEU A 175 34.67 -39.65 -28.86
C LEU A 175 34.16 -38.31 -29.40
N VAL A 176 33.44 -38.31 -30.53
CA VAL A 176 32.82 -37.10 -31.10
C VAL A 176 31.72 -36.56 -30.16
N MET A 177 30.90 -37.45 -29.57
CA MET A 177 29.89 -37.05 -28.58
C MET A 177 30.50 -36.50 -27.28
N LEU A 178 31.59 -37.11 -26.78
CA LEU A 178 32.28 -36.63 -25.59
C LEU A 178 32.92 -35.26 -25.85
N GLY A 179 33.53 -35.08 -27.02
CA GLY A 179 34.08 -33.80 -27.47
C GLY A 179 33.02 -32.71 -27.59
N ALA A 180 31.85 -33.01 -28.17
CA ALA A 180 30.74 -32.06 -28.25
C ALA A 180 30.21 -31.67 -26.86
N THR A 181 30.09 -32.63 -25.94
CA THR A 181 29.61 -32.39 -24.56
C THR A 181 30.59 -31.52 -23.76
N LEU A 182 31.89 -31.79 -23.86
CA LEU A 182 32.93 -30.99 -23.21
C LEU A 182 33.02 -29.57 -23.81
N SER A 183 32.82 -29.43 -25.12
CA SER A 183 32.82 -28.13 -25.80
C SER A 183 31.63 -27.27 -25.38
N VAL A 184 30.43 -27.86 -25.23
CA VAL A 184 29.24 -27.17 -24.70
C VAL A 184 29.46 -26.77 -23.23
N GLY A 185 30.05 -27.64 -22.40
CA GLY A 185 30.41 -27.31 -21.01
C GLY A 185 31.40 -26.15 -20.89
N ALA A 186 32.43 -26.12 -21.73
CA ALA A 186 33.40 -25.01 -21.78
C ALA A 186 32.77 -23.69 -22.25
N LEU A 187 31.82 -23.75 -23.20
CA LEU A 187 31.09 -22.57 -23.71
C LEU A 187 30.14 -21.97 -22.67
N VAL A 188 29.55 -22.82 -21.81
CA VAL A 188 28.72 -22.43 -20.65
C VAL A 188 29.57 -21.70 -19.60
N VAL A 189 30.75 -22.24 -19.26
CA VAL A 189 31.67 -21.61 -18.30
C VAL A 189 32.24 -20.28 -18.83
N TRP A 190 32.51 -20.19 -20.13
CA TRP A 190 33.04 -18.97 -20.75
C TRP A 190 32.02 -17.83 -20.82
N LYS A 191 30.73 -18.11 -21.09
CA LYS A 191 29.65 -17.10 -21.08
C LYS A 191 29.17 -16.72 -19.67
N ALA A 192 29.39 -17.56 -18.65
CA ALA A 192 29.00 -17.31 -17.26
C ALA A 192 29.93 -16.33 -16.50
N ARG A 193 30.95 -15.76 -17.16
CA ARG A 193 31.89 -14.81 -16.53
C ARG A 193 31.23 -13.56 -15.90
N ARG A 194 30.01 -13.19 -16.30
CA ARG A 194 29.24 -12.09 -15.70
C ARG A 194 28.55 -12.42 -14.37
N LEU A 195 28.49 -13.68 -13.95
CA LEU A 195 27.95 -14.07 -12.63
C LEU A 195 28.95 -13.86 -11.48
N PHE A 196 30.25 -13.81 -11.78
CA PHE A 196 31.31 -13.61 -10.77
C PHE A 196 31.50 -12.13 -10.36
N THR A 197 30.72 -11.21 -10.93
CA THR A 197 30.80 -9.77 -10.67
C THR A 197 29.53 -9.20 -10.03
N LEU A 198 28.54 -10.04 -9.69
CA LEU A 198 27.22 -9.64 -9.19
C LEU A 198 26.96 -10.00 -7.72
N TYR A 199 27.89 -10.69 -7.05
CA TYR A 199 27.71 -11.26 -5.70
C TYR A 199 28.99 -11.08 -4.89
N GLU A 200 28.86 -10.70 -3.60
CA GLU A 200 30.00 -10.53 -2.70
C GLU A 200 30.57 -11.89 -2.24
N PRO A 201 31.90 -11.99 -1.98
CA PRO A 201 32.56 -13.26 -1.63
C PRO A 201 31.95 -14.02 -0.44
N ALA A 202 31.27 -13.31 0.47
CA ALA A 202 30.61 -13.90 1.63
C ALA A 202 29.41 -14.79 1.26
N GLU A 203 28.76 -14.56 0.12
CA GLU A 203 27.56 -15.29 -0.31
C GLU A 203 27.89 -16.71 -0.81
N TRP A 204 29.15 -16.97 -1.16
CA TRP A 204 29.64 -18.29 -1.60
C TRP A 204 29.93 -19.25 -0.45
N LEU A 205 29.94 -18.76 0.80
CA LEU A 205 30.10 -19.60 2.01
C LEU A 205 28.83 -20.40 2.34
N TRP A 206 27.67 -20.01 1.81
CA TRP A 206 26.39 -20.64 2.14
C TRP A 206 26.16 -22.00 1.47
N LEU A 207 26.65 -22.19 0.24
CA LEU A 207 26.56 -23.47 -0.46
C LEU A 207 27.28 -24.61 0.30
N PRO A 208 28.52 -24.44 0.79
CA PRO A 208 29.16 -25.45 1.63
C PRO A 208 28.52 -25.62 3.02
N ILE A 209 27.94 -24.57 3.63
CA ILE A 209 27.21 -24.67 4.91
C ILE A 209 25.91 -25.48 4.72
N ALA A 210 25.12 -25.20 3.69
CA ALA A 210 23.91 -25.94 3.33
C ALA A 210 24.23 -27.41 2.98
N LEU A 211 25.32 -27.67 2.27
CA LEU A 211 25.82 -29.03 2.01
C LEU A 211 26.29 -29.73 3.29
N GLY A 212 26.87 -29.00 4.26
CA GLY A 212 27.28 -29.49 5.57
C GLY A 212 26.10 -29.87 6.47
N VAL A 213 25.07 -29.02 6.54
CA VAL A 213 23.79 -29.30 7.23
C VAL A 213 23.06 -30.46 6.57
N PHE A 214 23.04 -30.53 5.23
CA PHE A 214 22.53 -31.66 4.46
C PHE A 214 23.26 -32.97 4.80
N ALA A 215 24.59 -32.95 4.90
CA ALA A 215 25.38 -34.11 5.29
C ALA A 215 25.15 -34.53 6.75
N LEU A 216 25.01 -33.58 7.67
CA LEU A 216 24.74 -33.81 9.10
C LEU A 216 23.34 -34.42 9.32
N LEU A 217 22.31 -33.90 8.65
CA LEU A 217 20.93 -34.40 8.73
C LEU A 217 20.77 -35.73 7.99
N ALA A 218 21.45 -35.94 6.85
CA ALA A 218 21.53 -37.24 6.18
C ALA A 218 22.26 -38.30 7.03
N TRP A 219 23.19 -37.88 7.88
CA TRP A 219 23.88 -38.74 8.85
C TRP A 219 23.00 -39.05 10.07
N LEU A 220 22.29 -38.07 10.64
CA LEU A 220 21.36 -38.24 11.76
C LEU A 220 20.15 -39.13 11.39
N THR A 221 19.57 -38.96 10.20
CA THR A 221 18.48 -39.80 9.65
C THR A 221 18.92 -41.23 9.30
N ARG A 222 20.23 -41.51 9.32
CA ARG A 222 20.78 -42.86 9.14
C ARG A 222 20.74 -43.69 10.43
N ARG A 223 20.64 -43.02 11.59
CA ARG A 223 20.71 -43.63 12.93
C ARG A 223 19.34 -43.74 13.61
N TRP A 224 18.36 -42.93 13.21
CA TRP A 224 17.01 -42.94 13.77
C TRP A 224 15.98 -43.48 12.74
N ARG A 225 15.04 -44.32 13.20
CA ARG A 225 13.91 -44.83 12.40
C ARG A 225 12.63 -44.05 12.76
N PRO A 226 12.44 -42.79 12.35
CA PRO A 226 11.16 -42.15 12.59
C PRO A 226 10.10 -42.88 11.74
N ARG A 227 9.04 -43.36 12.40
CA ARG A 227 7.82 -43.76 11.72
C ARG A 227 7.22 -42.50 11.13
N VAL A 228 6.67 -42.56 9.91
CA VAL A 228 6.08 -41.41 9.19
C VAL A 228 5.12 -40.59 10.07
N GLY A 229 4.43 -41.24 11.02
CA GLY A 229 3.59 -40.58 12.03
C GLY A 229 4.29 -39.59 12.96
N VAL A 230 5.59 -39.76 13.25
CA VAL A 230 6.36 -38.81 14.08
C VAL A 230 6.67 -37.54 13.31
N ALA A 231 7.02 -37.65 12.02
CA ALA A 231 7.23 -36.49 11.16
C ALA A 231 5.91 -35.73 10.92
N LEU A 232 4.79 -36.44 10.78
CA LEU A 232 3.44 -35.86 10.73
C LEU A 232 3.08 -35.13 12.02
N GLY A 233 3.35 -35.75 13.18
CA GLY A 233 3.13 -35.12 14.47
C GLY A 233 3.97 -33.84 14.64
N ILE A 234 5.24 -33.87 14.23
CA ILE A 234 6.12 -32.69 14.33
C ILE A 234 5.65 -31.57 13.37
N ALA A 235 5.32 -31.90 12.12
CA ALA A 235 4.84 -30.90 11.17
C ALA A 235 3.48 -30.31 11.61
N ALA A 236 2.54 -31.14 12.07
CA ALA A 236 1.26 -30.68 12.57
C ALA A 236 1.42 -29.81 13.84
N VAL A 237 2.27 -30.23 14.78
CA VAL A 237 2.58 -29.43 15.97
C VAL A 237 3.27 -28.13 15.59
N ALA A 238 4.18 -28.13 14.61
CA ALA A 238 4.84 -26.91 14.14
C ALA A 238 3.86 -25.93 13.47
N ILE A 239 2.90 -26.41 12.66
CA ILE A 239 1.85 -25.57 12.05
C ILE A 239 0.90 -25.03 13.12
N ILE A 240 0.43 -25.89 14.04
CA ILE A 240 -0.49 -25.49 15.10
C ILE A 240 0.19 -24.50 16.04
N ALA A 241 1.42 -24.76 16.45
CA ALA A 241 2.21 -23.84 17.25
C ALA A 241 2.49 -22.54 16.49
N SER A 242 2.80 -22.62 15.19
CA SER A 242 2.93 -21.45 14.32
C SER A 242 1.65 -20.64 14.32
N GLY A 243 0.48 -21.22 14.04
CA GLY A 243 -0.80 -20.49 14.05
C GLY A 243 -1.15 -19.87 15.40
N ALA A 244 -0.90 -20.61 16.48
CA ALA A 244 -1.14 -20.12 17.84
C ALA A 244 -0.22 -18.97 18.27
N THR A 245 0.95 -18.81 17.63
CA THR A 245 1.95 -17.78 17.98
C THR A 245 2.08 -16.68 16.92
N TYR A 246 1.58 -16.93 15.72
CA TYR A 246 1.69 -16.03 14.57
C TYR A 246 0.79 -14.79 14.72
N GLY A 247 -0.45 -14.97 15.18
CA GLY A 247 -1.42 -13.87 15.30
C GLY A 247 -1.04 -12.77 16.30
N GLY A 248 -0.16 -13.06 17.27
CA GLY A 248 0.25 -12.12 18.33
C GLY A 248 1.57 -11.39 18.08
N ARG A 249 2.18 -11.50 16.89
CA ARG A 249 3.51 -10.92 16.61
C ARG A 249 3.47 -10.02 15.38
N SER A 250 3.24 -8.74 15.60
CA SER A 250 3.07 -7.73 14.54
C SER A 250 4.31 -7.58 13.66
N ARG A 251 5.54 -7.58 14.21
CA ARG A 251 6.77 -7.47 13.38
C ARG A 251 6.99 -8.71 12.54
N VAL A 252 6.84 -9.88 13.14
CA VAL A 252 6.94 -11.17 12.44
C VAL A 252 5.91 -11.27 11.33
N ARG A 253 4.66 -10.87 11.59
CA ARG A 253 3.60 -10.78 10.58
C ARG A 253 3.95 -9.79 9.48
N GLY A 254 4.43 -8.59 9.81
CA GLY A 254 4.89 -7.62 8.80
C GLY A 254 5.96 -8.20 7.85
N VAL A 255 6.92 -8.98 8.38
CA VAL A 255 7.93 -9.66 7.55
C VAL A 255 7.29 -10.74 6.66
N VAL A 256 6.40 -11.57 7.20
CA VAL A 256 5.81 -12.71 6.48
C VAL A 256 4.73 -12.26 5.48
N GLU A 257 3.88 -11.29 5.84
CA GLU A 257 2.74 -10.78 5.07
C GLU A 257 3.08 -9.62 4.14
N ARG A 258 4.17 -8.87 4.35
CA ARG A 258 4.55 -7.78 3.42
C ARG A 258 5.83 -8.06 2.63
N ARG A 259 6.76 -8.86 3.16
CA ARG A 259 8.14 -8.95 2.62
C ARG A 259 8.50 -10.32 2.06
N ALA A 260 7.99 -11.40 2.65
CA ALA A 260 8.27 -12.77 2.21
C ALA A 260 7.49 -13.11 0.93
N VAL A 261 8.19 -13.70 -0.06
CA VAL A 261 7.62 -13.99 -1.38
C VAL A 261 6.54 -15.04 -1.29
N THR A 262 6.72 -16.00 -0.39
CA THR A 262 5.81 -17.14 -0.25
C THR A 262 5.06 -17.11 1.08
N GLY A 263 5.53 -16.33 2.05
CA GLY A 263 4.80 -16.03 3.30
C GLY A 263 3.40 -15.50 3.04
N GLN A 264 3.26 -14.44 2.23
CA GLN A 264 1.98 -13.88 1.79
C GLN A 264 1.02 -14.94 1.25
N MET A 265 1.51 -15.77 0.34
CA MET A 265 0.70 -16.81 -0.30
C MET A 265 0.26 -17.86 0.72
N MET A 266 1.13 -18.24 1.65
CA MET A 266 0.86 -19.28 2.63
C MET A 266 -0.06 -18.79 3.74
N VAL A 267 0.11 -17.56 4.23
CA VAL A 267 -0.81 -16.92 5.17
C VAL A 267 -2.19 -16.80 4.55
N ARG A 268 -2.30 -16.33 3.30
CA ARG A 268 -3.56 -16.31 2.54
C ARG A 268 -4.16 -17.71 2.36
N PHE A 269 -3.34 -18.72 2.07
CA PHE A 269 -3.81 -20.09 1.90
C PHE A 269 -4.34 -20.68 3.21
N TYR A 270 -3.62 -20.49 4.32
CA TYR A 270 -4.06 -20.97 5.63
C TYR A 270 -5.24 -20.15 6.17
N GLY A 271 -5.22 -18.82 6.00
CA GLY A 271 -6.32 -17.91 6.32
C GLY A 271 -7.61 -18.35 5.64
N ARG A 272 -7.62 -18.65 4.33
CA ARG A 272 -8.81 -19.21 3.64
C ARG A 272 -9.31 -20.55 4.18
N LEU A 273 -8.46 -21.34 4.83
CA LEU A 273 -8.90 -22.59 5.43
C LEU A 273 -9.55 -22.37 6.80
N THR A 274 -9.35 -21.19 7.39
CA THR A 274 -9.76 -20.84 8.74
C THR A 274 -10.74 -19.67 8.80
N ASP A 275 -10.88 -18.89 7.74
CA ASP A 275 -11.91 -17.88 7.48
C ASP A 275 -13.20 -18.59 7.05
N ARG A 276 -14.21 -18.60 7.91
CA ARG A 276 -15.41 -19.42 7.71
C ARG A 276 -16.57 -18.65 7.08
N ASP A 277 -16.63 -17.33 7.21
CA ASP A 277 -17.66 -16.46 6.65
C ASP A 277 -17.19 -15.62 5.45
N GLY A 278 -15.90 -15.69 5.11
CA GLY A 278 -15.34 -15.22 3.85
C GLY A 278 -14.97 -13.75 3.84
N ASP A 279 -14.94 -13.08 4.99
CA ASP A 279 -14.71 -11.63 5.09
C ASP A 279 -13.23 -11.23 5.02
N GLY A 280 -12.33 -12.20 4.85
CA GLY A 280 -10.89 -11.95 4.75
C GLY A 280 -10.18 -11.81 6.10
N HIS A 281 -10.93 -11.79 7.22
CA HIS A 281 -10.40 -12.02 8.55
C HIS A 281 -10.57 -13.51 8.89
N SER A 282 -9.69 -14.01 9.76
CA SER A 282 -9.77 -15.41 10.16
C SER A 282 -9.35 -15.55 11.60
N PHE A 283 -10.00 -16.45 12.35
CA PHE A 283 -9.62 -16.73 13.73
C PHE A 283 -8.17 -17.24 13.89
N ALA A 284 -7.54 -17.69 12.80
CA ALA A 284 -6.15 -18.16 12.78
C ALA A 284 -5.42 -17.68 11.51
N PHE A 285 -4.26 -17.04 11.67
CA PHE A 285 -3.43 -16.52 10.57
C PHE A 285 -4.00 -15.32 9.79
N GLY A 286 -4.60 -14.33 10.47
CA GLY A 286 -5.00 -13.11 9.76
C GLY A 286 -5.74 -12.05 10.57
N GLY A 287 -6.33 -12.36 11.73
CA GLY A 287 -6.98 -11.35 12.56
C GLY A 287 -7.53 -11.94 13.86
N LYS A 288 -7.86 -11.07 14.82
CA LYS A 288 -8.65 -11.45 16.00
C LYS A 288 -10.12 -11.25 15.64
N ASP A 289 -10.61 -12.00 14.65
CA ASP A 289 -12.04 -12.07 14.43
C ASP A 289 -12.67 -12.79 15.65
N CYS A 290 -13.66 -12.12 16.24
CA CYS A 290 -14.34 -12.53 17.44
C CYS A 290 -15.58 -13.38 17.15
N ASP A 291 -16.16 -13.28 15.95
CA ASP A 291 -17.25 -14.12 15.47
C ASP A 291 -17.12 -14.42 13.97
N ASP A 292 -16.27 -15.42 13.70
CA ASP A 292 -15.97 -16.04 12.39
C ASP A 292 -17.18 -16.82 11.82
N SER A 293 -18.39 -16.29 12.00
CA SER A 293 -19.63 -16.76 11.39
C SER A 293 -20.48 -15.63 10.80
N LEU A 294 -20.05 -14.38 10.97
CA LEU A 294 -20.71 -13.16 10.56
C LEU A 294 -19.73 -12.23 9.82
N ALA A 295 -19.80 -12.21 8.49
CA ALA A 295 -18.88 -11.44 7.62
C ALA A 295 -18.87 -9.89 7.78
N PHE A 296 -19.64 -9.36 8.72
CA PHE A 296 -19.65 -7.93 9.08
C PHE A 296 -19.06 -7.70 10.48
N VAL A 297 -18.54 -8.75 11.12
CA VAL A 297 -17.89 -8.74 12.43
C VAL A 297 -16.39 -8.93 12.20
N TYR A 298 -15.61 -7.85 12.27
CA TYR A 298 -14.17 -7.91 12.08
C TYR A 298 -13.45 -6.71 12.72
N PRO A 299 -12.15 -6.81 13.05
CA PRO A 299 -11.40 -5.70 13.61
C PRO A 299 -11.47 -4.42 12.74
N GLY A 300 -12.16 -3.39 13.24
CA GLY A 300 -12.33 -2.11 12.54
C GLY A 300 -13.61 -1.98 11.72
N ALA A 301 -14.55 -2.93 11.81
CA ALA A 301 -15.89 -2.74 11.29
C ALA A 301 -16.61 -1.55 11.98
N PRO A 302 -17.60 -0.91 11.34
CA PRO A 302 -18.45 0.04 12.03
C PRO A 302 -19.34 -0.68 13.04
N ASP A 303 -19.26 -0.29 14.32
CA ASP A 303 -20.05 -0.89 15.39
C ASP A 303 -21.26 -0.01 15.78
N SER A 304 -22.42 -0.64 15.99
CA SER A 304 -23.70 0.05 16.19
C SER A 304 -24.22 -0.17 17.62
N PRO A 305 -24.16 0.84 18.51
CA PRO A 305 -24.49 0.64 19.92
C PRO A 305 -25.93 0.15 20.17
N GLY A 306 -26.04 -0.96 20.88
CA GLY A 306 -27.29 -1.53 21.39
C GLY A 306 -27.98 -2.53 20.47
N ASP A 307 -27.32 -3.02 19.42
CA ASP A 307 -27.88 -4.03 18.51
C ASP A 307 -27.58 -5.49 18.94
N GLY A 308 -26.76 -5.65 19.98
CA GLY A 308 -26.35 -6.92 20.58
C GLY A 308 -25.16 -7.60 19.90
N ILE A 309 -24.52 -6.95 18.92
CA ILE A 309 -23.40 -7.46 18.14
C ILE A 309 -22.18 -6.57 18.40
N ASP A 310 -21.02 -7.19 18.68
CA ASP A 310 -19.73 -6.51 18.78
C ASP A 310 -19.09 -6.57 17.38
N ALA A 311 -19.45 -5.63 16.50
CA ALA A 311 -19.07 -5.72 15.09
C ALA A 311 -17.59 -5.47 14.86
N ASP A 312 -16.96 -4.61 15.65
CA ASP A 312 -15.56 -4.23 15.47
C ASP A 312 -14.59 -5.08 16.29
N CYS A 313 -15.11 -6.11 16.98
CA CYS A 313 -14.40 -6.97 17.91
C CYS A 313 -13.69 -6.19 19.02
N PHE A 314 -14.34 -5.15 19.53
CA PHE A 314 -13.78 -4.18 20.46
C PHE A 314 -14.79 -3.70 21.50
N ASP A 315 -14.48 -3.93 22.78
CA ASP A 315 -15.21 -3.35 23.93
C ASP A 315 -16.71 -3.77 24.06
N GLY A 316 -17.20 -4.66 23.19
CA GLY A 316 -18.57 -5.20 23.21
C GLY A 316 -19.49 -4.48 22.21
N ASP A 317 -20.81 -4.57 22.43
CA ASP A 317 -21.83 -3.89 21.62
C ASP A 317 -21.87 -2.39 21.95
N GLY A 318 -21.09 -1.61 21.21
CA GLY A 318 -20.97 -0.16 21.30
C GLY A 318 -19.86 0.34 22.23
N VAL A 319 -19.50 1.61 22.02
CA VAL A 319 -18.42 2.27 22.76
C VAL A 319 -18.79 2.51 24.22
N THR A 320 -18.16 1.79 25.14
CA THR A 320 -18.27 2.08 26.58
C THR A 320 -17.16 3.00 27.07
N THR A 321 -16.01 2.98 26.40
CA THR A 321 -14.81 3.73 26.79
C THR A 321 -14.67 5.05 26.02
N ARG A 322 -14.72 6.18 26.74
CA ARG A 322 -14.42 7.51 26.17
C ARG A 322 -12.92 7.80 26.28
N VAL A 323 -12.23 7.88 25.15
CA VAL A 323 -10.78 8.14 25.07
C VAL A 323 -10.48 9.59 24.67
N VAL A 324 -11.37 10.24 23.93
CA VAL A 324 -11.22 11.63 23.52
C VAL A 324 -12.23 12.53 24.23
N GLU A 325 -11.74 13.64 24.76
CA GLU A 325 -12.58 14.72 25.28
C GLU A 325 -13.01 15.61 24.11
N LEU A 326 -14.29 15.51 23.73
CA LEU A 326 -14.83 16.34 22.65
C LEU A 326 -15.15 17.78 23.10
N GLY A 327 -15.04 18.12 24.39
CA GLY A 327 -14.99 19.50 24.92
C GLY A 327 -15.83 20.58 24.23
N ASP A 328 -15.29 21.80 24.21
CA ASP A 328 -15.80 22.99 23.51
C ASP A 328 -14.70 23.66 22.66
N GLY A 329 -13.62 22.94 22.37
CA GLY A 329 -12.40 23.48 21.75
C GLY A 329 -11.33 23.97 22.74
N HIS A 330 -11.54 23.89 24.06
CA HIS A 330 -10.61 24.29 25.13
C HIS A 330 -9.99 25.69 24.93
N PHE A 331 -10.78 26.74 25.17
CA PHE A 331 -10.34 28.13 25.03
C PHE A 331 -9.46 28.59 26.20
N GLY A 332 -8.39 29.30 25.89
CA GLY A 332 -7.55 30.01 26.86
C GLY A 332 -7.94 31.48 27.01
N GLU A 333 -7.62 32.06 28.17
CA GLU A 333 -7.68 33.50 28.35
C GLU A 333 -6.65 34.20 27.46
N LEU A 334 -7.02 35.30 26.81
CA LEU A 334 -6.10 36.09 26.00
C LEU A 334 -5.31 37.10 26.84
N PRO A 335 -4.04 37.40 26.49
CA PRO A 335 -3.25 38.43 27.18
C PRO A 335 -3.83 39.83 26.96
N THR A 336 -3.48 40.78 27.84
CA THR A 336 -4.02 42.15 27.83
C THR A 336 -3.66 42.93 26.54
N GLY A 337 -2.59 42.55 25.86
CA GLY A 337 -2.16 43.13 24.58
C GLY A 337 -2.74 42.47 23.34
N ALA A 338 -3.58 41.43 23.47
CA ALA A 338 -4.17 40.76 22.33
C ALA A 338 -5.20 41.65 21.61
N ALA A 339 -4.98 41.87 20.32
CA ALA A 339 -5.88 42.64 19.45
C ALA A 339 -7.33 42.12 19.56
N HIS A 340 -8.29 43.05 19.53
CA HIS A 340 -9.71 42.73 19.66
C HIS A 340 -10.33 42.49 18.29
N ARG A 341 -10.65 41.23 17.96
CA ARG A 341 -11.04 40.79 16.61
C ARG A 341 -9.93 41.10 15.57
N PRO A 342 -8.76 40.46 15.69
CA PRO A 342 -7.63 40.73 14.81
C PRO A 342 -7.96 40.35 13.37
N ASN A 343 -7.24 40.93 12.41
CA ASN A 343 -7.12 40.34 11.08
C ASN A 343 -6.40 38.99 11.18
N ILE A 344 -6.70 38.07 10.28
CA ILE A 344 -6.07 36.76 10.25
C ILE A 344 -5.50 36.54 8.85
N VAL A 345 -4.19 36.32 8.77
CA VAL A 345 -3.51 35.89 7.55
C VAL A 345 -2.99 34.48 7.79
N LEU A 346 -3.52 33.52 7.05
CA LEU A 346 -3.05 32.14 7.03
C LEU A 346 -2.22 31.93 5.76
N LEU A 347 -0.93 31.66 5.92
CA LEU A 347 -0.04 31.24 4.85
C LEU A 347 0.24 29.76 5.00
N THR A 348 -0.24 28.94 4.07
CA THR A 348 0.09 27.51 4.04
C THR A 348 1.08 27.19 2.94
N ILE A 349 2.06 26.33 3.21
CA ILE A 349 3.02 25.83 2.23
C ILE A 349 2.85 24.31 2.13
N ASP A 350 2.45 23.85 0.95
CA ASP A 350 2.12 22.45 0.71
C ASP A 350 3.35 21.54 0.89
N THR A 351 3.20 20.39 1.56
CA THR A 351 4.27 19.37 1.80
C THR A 351 5.54 19.86 2.52
N LEU A 352 5.55 21.06 3.12
CA LEU A 352 6.75 21.60 3.75
C LEU A 352 7.10 20.84 5.04
N ARG A 353 8.28 20.22 5.03
CA ARG A 353 8.86 19.48 6.15
C ARG A 353 9.57 20.40 7.15
N PRO A 354 9.32 20.26 8.47
CA PRO A 354 10.01 21.06 9.49
C PRO A 354 11.51 20.76 9.57
N ASP A 355 11.95 19.53 9.31
CA ASP A 355 13.37 19.14 9.36
C ASP A 355 14.20 19.67 8.18
N HIS A 356 13.57 20.41 7.25
CA HIS A 356 14.22 21.16 6.18
C HIS A 356 14.28 22.67 6.46
N LEU A 357 14.00 23.12 7.69
CA LEU A 357 14.10 24.52 8.11
C LEU A 357 15.36 24.78 8.96
N GLY A 358 16.04 25.89 8.70
CA GLY A 358 17.23 26.31 9.44
C GLY A 358 16.97 26.51 10.93
N CYS A 359 15.85 27.13 11.31
CA CYS A 359 15.48 27.33 12.71
C CYS A 359 15.13 26.02 13.45
N HIS A 360 14.88 24.93 12.71
CA HIS A 360 14.66 23.59 13.23
C HIS A 360 15.91 22.69 13.11
N GLY A 361 17.05 23.26 12.67
CA GLY A 361 18.36 22.61 12.69
C GLY A 361 18.85 22.10 11.34
N TYR A 362 18.16 22.40 10.24
CA TYR A 362 18.63 22.02 8.90
C TYR A 362 19.89 22.79 8.51
N GLU A 363 20.89 22.09 7.97
CA GLU A 363 22.21 22.68 7.71
C GLU A 363 22.26 23.56 6.45
N ARG A 364 21.33 23.34 5.51
CA ARG A 364 21.27 24.08 4.25
C ARG A 364 20.45 25.36 4.43
N PRO A 365 20.81 26.47 3.79
CA PRO A 365 20.10 27.75 3.91
C PRO A 365 18.83 27.76 3.04
N THR A 366 17.90 26.86 3.32
CA THR A 366 16.63 26.71 2.60
C THR A 366 15.59 27.72 3.06
N SER A 367 15.61 28.22 4.30
CA SER A 367 14.47 28.95 4.88
C SER A 367 14.81 30.27 5.60
N PRO A 368 15.67 31.17 5.06
CA PRO A 368 16.15 32.34 5.81
C PRO A 368 15.08 33.37 6.24
N ASN A 369 13.91 33.45 5.58
CA ASN A 369 12.81 34.33 6.01
C ASN A 369 11.95 33.67 7.09
N LEU A 370 11.63 32.39 6.94
CA LEU A 370 10.99 31.58 7.97
C LEU A 370 11.84 31.53 9.23
N ASP A 371 13.16 31.38 9.11
CA ASP A 371 14.08 31.38 10.26
C ASP A 371 13.97 32.67 11.08
N ARG A 372 13.89 33.81 10.39
CA ARG A 372 13.64 35.13 11.02
C ARG A 372 12.25 35.23 11.63
N LEU A 373 11.26 34.54 11.08
CA LEU A 373 9.93 34.46 11.65
C LEU A 373 9.92 33.62 12.93
N CYS A 374 10.67 32.51 13.00
CA CYS A 374 10.79 31.68 14.21
C CYS A 374 11.28 32.49 15.42
N GLU A 375 12.16 33.49 15.20
CA GLU A 375 12.67 34.37 16.25
C GLU A 375 11.61 35.36 16.80
N ARG A 376 10.51 35.56 16.08
CA ARG A 376 9.47 36.56 16.38
C ARG A 376 8.12 35.94 16.75
N ALA A 377 7.87 34.73 16.28
CA ALA A 377 6.60 34.03 16.44
C ALA A 377 6.62 33.08 17.65
N VAL A 378 5.44 32.53 17.95
CA VAL A 378 5.34 31.27 18.68
C VAL A 378 5.58 30.14 17.68
N ASP A 379 6.72 29.46 17.78
CA ASP A 379 7.16 28.36 16.92
C ASP A 379 6.82 27.02 17.59
N PHE A 380 5.94 26.23 16.98
CA PHE A 380 5.59 24.90 17.44
C PHE A 380 6.46 23.87 16.72
N THR A 381 7.25 23.12 17.48
CA THR A 381 8.31 22.27 16.91
C THR A 381 7.99 20.80 16.88
N ASP A 382 6.79 20.40 17.29
CA ASP A 382 6.25 19.04 17.17
C ASP A 382 4.76 19.12 16.80
N VAL A 383 4.48 19.23 15.50
CA VAL A 383 3.13 19.40 14.95
C VAL A 383 2.80 18.20 14.09
N VAL A 384 1.67 17.56 14.38
CA VAL A 384 1.18 16.41 13.63
C VAL A 384 0.00 16.82 12.75
N ALA A 385 0.16 16.68 11.44
CA ALA A 385 -0.94 16.73 10.48
C ALA A 385 -1.86 15.53 10.68
N GLN A 386 -3.18 15.77 10.60
CA GLN A 386 -4.17 14.71 10.82
C GLN A 386 -4.27 13.77 9.61
N SER A 387 -3.62 14.09 8.49
CA SER A 387 -3.49 13.21 7.33
C SER A 387 -2.27 13.62 6.50
N SER A 388 -1.63 12.68 5.81
CA SER A 388 -0.56 12.93 4.82
C SER A 388 -1.10 13.33 3.44
N ARG A 389 -2.31 13.87 3.42
CA ARG A 389 -3.04 14.17 2.19
C ARG A 389 -3.79 15.48 2.29
N SER A 390 -3.51 16.43 1.39
CA SER A 390 -4.08 17.78 1.42
C SER A 390 -5.61 17.81 1.47
N ILE A 391 -6.32 16.98 0.68
CA ILE A 391 -7.80 16.91 0.70
C ILE A 391 -8.42 16.38 2.01
N ARG A 392 -7.60 15.85 2.92
CA ARG A 392 -8.02 15.38 4.25
C ARG A 392 -7.42 16.24 5.36
N SER A 393 -6.15 16.62 5.23
CA SER A 393 -5.43 17.44 6.21
C SER A 393 -5.97 18.86 6.27
N ILE A 394 -6.23 19.50 5.13
CA ILE A 394 -6.74 20.88 5.11
C ILE A 394 -8.16 20.97 5.68
N PRO A 395 -9.14 20.11 5.29
CA PRO A 395 -10.44 20.12 5.95
C PRO A 395 -10.35 19.83 7.45
N ALA A 396 -9.45 18.95 7.90
CA ALA A 396 -9.22 18.75 9.33
C ALA A 396 -8.72 20.03 10.02
N MET A 397 -7.74 20.71 9.43
CA MET A 397 -7.22 22.01 9.89
C MET A 397 -8.30 23.10 9.91
N MET A 398 -9.20 23.13 8.92
CA MET A 398 -10.22 24.16 8.75
C MET A 398 -11.49 23.92 9.55
N THR A 399 -11.69 22.72 10.12
CA THR A 399 -12.91 22.35 10.86
C THR A 399 -12.63 21.93 12.30
N GLY A 400 -11.38 21.66 12.67
CA GLY A 400 -11.02 21.13 13.98
C GLY A 400 -11.44 19.67 14.22
N HIS A 401 -11.73 18.93 13.14
CA HIS A 401 -12.17 17.54 13.18
C HIS A 401 -11.12 16.60 12.57
N TYR A 402 -11.05 15.36 13.06
CA TYR A 402 -10.26 14.34 12.38
C TYR A 402 -10.88 13.99 11.00
N PRO A 403 -10.09 13.50 10.02
CA PRO A 403 -10.58 13.17 8.69
C PRO A 403 -11.84 12.28 8.67
N SER A 404 -11.91 11.27 9.54
CA SER A 404 -13.09 10.39 9.66
C SER A 404 -14.34 11.09 10.21
N GLN A 405 -14.16 12.21 10.91
CA GLN A 405 -15.22 13.03 11.47
C GLN A 405 -15.67 14.17 10.56
N VAL A 406 -14.95 14.46 9.47
CA VAL A 406 -15.39 15.42 8.47
C VAL A 406 -16.46 14.76 7.60
N ALA A 407 -17.59 15.43 7.40
CA ALA A 407 -18.67 14.93 6.56
C ALA A 407 -18.29 15.11 5.09
N TYR A 408 -18.12 13.99 4.39
CA TYR A 408 -17.77 13.96 2.98
C TYR A 408 -18.92 13.43 2.14
N GLY A 409 -19.03 13.93 0.91
CA GLY A 409 -19.96 13.47 -0.09
C GLY A 409 -19.73 12.00 -0.48
N PRO A 410 -20.59 11.47 -1.35
CA PRO A 410 -20.43 10.11 -1.83
C PRO A 410 -19.21 9.97 -2.74
N GLU A 411 -18.68 11.01 -3.37
CA GLU A 411 -17.68 10.91 -4.44
C GLU A 411 -16.37 10.29 -3.95
N TYR A 412 -15.79 9.44 -4.80
CA TYR A 412 -14.64 8.64 -4.41
C TYR A 412 -13.30 9.37 -4.53
N LEU A 413 -13.18 10.23 -5.55
CA LEU A 413 -12.06 11.12 -5.77
C LEU A 413 -12.61 12.53 -5.73
N TRP A 414 -11.99 13.40 -4.92
CA TRP A 414 -12.49 14.75 -4.65
C TRP A 414 -13.88 14.77 -3.97
N PRO A 415 -14.07 14.06 -2.84
CA PRO A 415 -15.36 14.05 -2.15
C PRO A 415 -15.80 15.46 -1.74
N THR A 416 -17.04 15.80 -2.04
CA THR A 416 -17.66 17.07 -1.66
C THR A 416 -17.48 17.30 -0.15
N LEU A 417 -17.02 18.49 0.23
CA LEU A 417 -17.06 18.93 1.63
C LEU A 417 -18.49 19.37 1.93
N MET A 418 -19.18 18.62 2.79
CA MET A 418 -20.61 18.83 3.02
C MET A 418 -20.87 20.04 3.92
N ASP A 419 -21.97 20.76 3.67
CA ASP A 419 -22.40 21.98 4.40
C ASP A 419 -22.55 21.77 5.92
N GLU A 420 -22.70 20.53 6.40
CA GLU A 420 -22.81 20.26 7.83
C GLU A 420 -21.49 20.45 8.60
N ASN A 421 -20.36 20.49 7.89
CA ASN A 421 -19.08 20.88 8.45
C ASN A 421 -19.06 22.40 8.63
N ALA A 422 -18.82 22.89 9.85
CA ALA A 422 -18.58 24.32 10.03
C ALA A 422 -17.10 24.62 9.79
N THR A 423 -16.77 25.40 8.76
CA THR A 423 -15.37 25.79 8.49
C THR A 423 -14.99 27.07 9.24
N LEU A 424 -13.68 27.30 9.36
CA LEU A 424 -13.14 28.53 9.96
C LEU A 424 -13.62 29.78 9.21
N ALA A 425 -13.69 29.70 7.88
CA ALA A 425 -14.15 30.82 7.04
C ALA A 425 -15.61 31.15 7.32
N GLU A 426 -16.49 30.15 7.45
CA GLU A 426 -17.90 30.37 7.81
C GLU A 426 -18.04 30.95 9.22
N LEU A 427 -17.26 30.44 10.17
CA LEU A 427 -17.26 30.93 11.55
C LEU A 427 -16.87 32.42 11.63
N LEU A 428 -15.86 32.83 10.87
CA LEU A 428 -15.40 34.22 10.80
C LEU A 428 -16.35 35.11 9.99
N GLY A 429 -16.81 34.65 8.83
CA GLY A 429 -17.77 35.36 7.97
C GLY A 429 -19.09 35.64 8.68
N GLY A 430 -19.58 34.68 9.48
CA GLY A 430 -20.75 34.84 10.36
C GLY A 430 -20.59 35.94 11.42
N ARG A 431 -19.37 36.44 11.65
CA ARG A 431 -19.05 37.58 12.51
C ARG A 431 -18.61 38.82 11.72
N SER A 432 -18.96 38.91 10.44
CA SER A 432 -18.63 40.04 9.57
C SER A 432 -17.14 40.23 9.35
N TYR A 433 -16.37 39.15 9.27
CA TYR A 433 -15.05 39.21 8.67
C TYR A 433 -15.19 39.20 7.15
N GLY A 434 -14.38 39.99 6.43
CA GLY A 434 -14.21 39.78 4.99
C GLY A 434 -13.31 38.57 4.78
N THR A 435 -13.75 37.58 4.00
CA THR A 435 -13.01 36.32 3.84
C THR A 435 -12.52 36.17 2.40
N ALA A 436 -11.21 35.94 2.24
CA ALA A 436 -10.62 35.68 0.93
C ALA A 436 -9.65 34.50 0.96
N ALA A 437 -9.66 33.69 -0.09
CA ALA A 437 -8.73 32.59 -0.27
C ALA A 437 -8.00 32.71 -1.61
N VAL A 438 -6.70 32.42 -1.60
CA VAL A 438 -5.83 32.45 -2.77
C VAL A 438 -5.05 31.16 -2.85
N MET A 439 -5.37 30.31 -3.83
CA MET A 439 -4.73 29.02 -4.00
C MET A 439 -3.70 29.05 -5.11
N GLY A 440 -2.47 28.69 -4.77
CA GLY A 440 -1.39 28.44 -5.72
C GLY A 440 -1.57 27.14 -6.50
N THR A 441 -2.78 26.72 -6.83
CA THR A 441 -3.08 25.54 -7.64
C THR A 441 -4.57 25.55 -8.03
N ASP A 442 -4.95 24.78 -9.06
CA ASP A 442 -6.36 24.46 -9.35
C ASP A 442 -6.82 23.18 -8.62
N TYR A 443 -5.96 22.56 -7.79
CA TYR A 443 -6.16 21.25 -7.18
C TYR A 443 -7.54 21.11 -6.50
N PHE A 444 -7.92 22.09 -5.70
CA PHE A 444 -9.13 22.06 -4.89
C PHE A 444 -10.41 22.48 -5.62
N GLU A 445 -10.35 23.03 -6.85
CA GLU A 445 -11.53 23.33 -7.68
C GLU A 445 -12.41 22.09 -7.91
N ARG A 446 -11.83 20.90 -7.76
CA ARG A 446 -12.48 19.60 -7.95
C ARG A 446 -13.31 19.16 -6.74
N VAL A 447 -13.17 19.83 -5.60
CA VAL A 447 -13.84 19.50 -4.34
C VAL A 447 -14.95 20.52 -4.12
N ASP A 448 -16.19 20.14 -4.44
CA ASP A 448 -17.35 20.97 -4.15
C ASP A 448 -17.43 21.27 -2.64
N GLY A 449 -17.85 22.49 -2.29
CA GLY A 449 -17.93 22.93 -0.90
C GLY A 449 -16.60 23.27 -0.22
N PHE A 450 -15.44 22.98 -0.83
CA PHE A 450 -14.12 23.22 -0.20
C PHE A 450 -13.90 24.66 0.27
N TYR A 451 -14.43 25.62 -0.48
CA TYR A 451 -14.32 27.06 -0.19
C TYR A 451 -15.52 27.64 0.56
N GLN A 452 -16.37 26.81 1.16
CA GLN A 452 -17.51 27.29 1.94
C GLN A 452 -17.07 28.33 3.00
N GLY A 453 -17.77 29.46 3.04
CA GLY A 453 -17.48 30.59 3.93
C GLY A 453 -16.52 31.66 3.40
N PHE A 454 -15.90 31.46 2.23
CA PHE A 454 -15.09 32.50 1.58
C PHE A 454 -15.95 33.42 0.70
N ASP A 455 -15.85 34.74 0.89
CA ASP A 455 -16.50 35.75 0.05
C ASP A 455 -15.85 35.82 -1.33
N GLU A 456 -14.51 35.70 -1.36
CA GLU A 456 -13.70 35.75 -2.57
C GLU A 456 -12.71 34.57 -2.61
N VAL A 457 -12.63 33.90 -3.76
CA VAL A 457 -11.67 32.82 -4.01
C VAL A 457 -10.95 33.12 -5.32
N GLU A 458 -9.62 33.14 -5.30
CA GLU A 458 -8.77 33.28 -6.48
C GLU A 458 -7.81 32.10 -6.58
N GLU A 459 -8.12 31.15 -7.44
CA GLU A 459 -7.26 29.98 -7.71
C GLU A 459 -6.37 30.22 -8.92
N SER A 460 -5.19 29.60 -8.89
CA SER A 460 -4.35 29.53 -10.09
C SER A 460 -5.12 28.78 -11.18
N PRO A 461 -5.12 29.26 -12.44
CA PRO A 461 -5.77 28.57 -13.55
C PRO A 461 -5.00 27.32 -14.03
N SER A 462 -4.08 26.81 -13.19
CA SER A 462 -3.25 25.66 -13.49
C SER A 462 -2.78 25.02 -12.19
N TYR A 463 -2.78 23.69 -12.19
CA TYR A 463 -2.15 22.83 -11.18
C TYR A 463 -0.67 23.18 -10.92
N ARG A 464 0.04 23.72 -11.91
CA ARG A 464 1.47 24.09 -11.81
C ARG A 464 1.68 25.58 -12.04
N PRO A 465 1.33 26.47 -11.08
CA PRO A 465 1.49 27.90 -11.28
C PRO A 465 2.94 28.36 -11.23
N GLN A 466 3.10 29.62 -11.65
CA GLN A 466 4.29 30.40 -11.33
C GLN A 466 4.36 30.64 -9.81
N ARG A 467 5.54 30.43 -9.22
CA ARG A 467 5.80 30.54 -7.77
C ARG A 467 5.28 31.83 -7.12
N ALA A 468 5.51 32.96 -7.77
CA ALA A 468 5.09 34.27 -7.24
C ALA A 468 3.57 34.52 -7.32
N TRP A 469 2.81 33.65 -8.00
CA TRP A 469 1.40 33.86 -8.28
C TRP A 469 0.55 33.97 -7.00
N PRO A 470 0.51 32.97 -6.09
CA PRO A 470 -0.36 33.02 -4.92
C PRO A 470 -0.09 34.24 -4.04
N VAL A 471 1.18 34.54 -3.73
CA VAL A 471 1.50 35.72 -2.91
C VAL A 471 1.18 37.03 -3.64
N SER A 472 1.41 37.15 -4.95
CA SER A 472 1.06 38.37 -5.69
C SER A 472 -0.46 38.61 -5.76
N ARG A 473 -1.26 37.52 -5.81
CA ARG A 473 -2.72 37.59 -5.74
C ARG A 473 -3.17 37.91 -4.31
N GLY A 474 -2.60 37.25 -3.31
CA GLY A 474 -2.83 37.51 -1.88
C GLY A 474 -2.59 38.96 -1.49
N LEU A 475 -1.49 39.58 -1.95
CA LEU A 475 -1.21 40.98 -1.67
C LEU A 475 -2.26 41.96 -2.23
N ARG A 476 -2.91 41.64 -3.36
CA ARG A 476 -4.00 42.48 -3.87
C ARG A 476 -5.27 42.32 -3.05
N HIS A 477 -5.57 41.11 -2.59
CA HIS A 477 -6.68 40.86 -1.67
C HIS A 477 -6.42 41.55 -0.33
N LEU A 478 -5.19 41.49 0.18
CA LEU A 478 -4.74 42.22 1.36
C LEU A 478 -4.97 43.73 1.21
N ASP A 479 -4.55 44.34 0.11
CA ASP A 479 -4.76 45.77 -0.14
C ASP A 479 -6.25 46.16 -0.08
N ARG A 480 -7.11 45.36 -0.74
CA ARG A 480 -8.55 45.61 -0.73
C ARG A 480 -9.16 45.43 0.65
N LEU A 481 -8.85 44.31 1.32
CA LEU A 481 -9.42 43.96 2.63
C LEU A 481 -8.95 44.94 3.72
N ALA A 482 -7.71 45.43 3.65
CA ALA A 482 -7.18 46.41 4.58
C ALA A 482 -7.84 47.79 4.46
N ASP A 483 -8.43 48.13 3.29
CA ASP A 483 -9.20 49.36 3.10
C ASP A 483 -10.62 49.28 3.70
N GLU A 484 -11.07 48.09 4.12
CA GLU A 484 -12.40 47.88 4.71
C GLU A 484 -12.42 48.08 6.24
N PRO A 485 -13.54 48.54 6.82
CA PRO A 485 -13.64 48.79 8.26
C PRO A 485 -13.79 47.52 9.10
N ASN A 486 -14.04 46.37 8.48
CA ASN A 486 -14.21 45.08 9.13
C ASN A 486 -12.88 44.33 9.15
N PRO A 487 -12.62 43.48 10.18
CA PRO A 487 -11.45 42.61 10.14
C PRO A 487 -11.58 41.60 9.00
N PHE A 488 -10.47 41.00 8.58
CA PHE A 488 -10.48 40.04 7.49
C PHE A 488 -9.80 38.71 7.84
N PHE A 489 -10.14 37.69 7.06
CA PHE A 489 -9.44 36.42 7.01
C PHE A 489 -8.93 36.19 5.58
N LEU A 490 -7.62 36.22 5.41
CA LEU A 490 -6.95 35.97 4.15
C LEU A 490 -6.17 34.66 4.24
N TRP A 491 -6.52 33.68 3.43
CA TRP A 491 -5.75 32.45 3.28
C TRP A 491 -4.97 32.47 1.96
N VAL A 492 -3.65 32.31 2.03
CA VAL A 492 -2.75 32.17 0.87
C VAL A 492 -2.10 30.79 0.95
N HIS A 493 -2.24 30.00 -0.11
CA HIS A 493 -1.66 28.65 -0.18
C HIS A 493 -0.61 28.57 -1.28
N VAL A 494 0.63 28.25 -0.90
CA VAL A 494 1.78 28.08 -1.79
C VAL A 494 1.96 26.59 -2.07
N PHE A 495 1.79 26.18 -3.33
CA PHE A 495 1.77 24.77 -3.73
C PHE A 495 3.10 24.30 -4.33
N ASN A 496 4.05 25.20 -4.62
CA ASN A 496 5.24 24.88 -5.41
C ASN A 496 6.24 23.92 -4.75
N VAL A 497 6.12 23.71 -3.43
CA VAL A 497 6.96 22.77 -2.69
C VAL A 497 6.50 21.31 -2.89
N HIS A 498 5.26 21.09 -3.37
CA HIS A 498 4.69 19.78 -3.72
C HIS A 498 5.35 19.18 -4.97
N GLU A 499 5.50 17.84 -5.02
CA GLU A 499 6.02 17.12 -6.20
C GLU A 499 5.17 17.32 -7.49
N GLU A 500 5.69 17.47 -8.71
CA GLU A 500 7.07 17.52 -9.19
C GLU A 500 7.73 18.89 -8.95
N TYR A 501 8.91 18.89 -8.33
CA TYR A 501 9.67 20.11 -8.02
C TYR A 501 10.23 20.80 -9.27
N LEU A 502 10.49 22.10 -9.17
CA LEU A 502 11.15 22.92 -10.19
C LEU A 502 10.51 22.76 -11.58
N TRP A 503 9.18 22.63 -11.63
CA TRP A 503 8.44 22.40 -12.88
C TRP A 503 8.60 23.50 -13.94
N ASP A 504 9.02 24.69 -13.52
CA ASP A 504 9.32 25.83 -14.38
C ASP A 504 10.74 25.79 -14.95
N ARG A 505 11.47 24.70 -14.67
CA ARG A 505 12.84 24.40 -15.10
C ARG A 505 13.88 25.36 -14.52
N THR A 506 13.58 25.94 -13.37
CA THR A 506 14.59 26.63 -12.58
C THR A 506 15.69 25.64 -12.20
N PRO A 507 16.97 25.93 -12.46
CA PRO A 507 18.05 25.05 -12.02
C PRO A 507 18.08 24.96 -10.50
N SER A 508 18.21 23.75 -9.97
CA SER A 508 18.40 23.52 -8.54
C SER A 508 19.67 24.22 -8.04
N GLN A 509 19.58 24.80 -6.85
CA GLN A 509 20.70 25.49 -6.18
C GLN A 509 21.55 24.53 -5.36
N PHE A 510 21.03 23.34 -5.03
CA PHE A 510 21.65 22.40 -4.09
C PHE A 510 22.18 21.11 -4.74
N GLY A 511 21.75 20.77 -5.96
CA GLY A 511 22.16 19.54 -6.66
C GLY A 511 21.07 18.98 -7.58
N ASP A 512 21.29 17.78 -8.13
CA ASP A 512 20.42 17.18 -9.15
C ASP A 512 19.56 16.01 -8.61
N GLU A 513 19.60 15.73 -7.30
CA GLU A 513 18.74 14.71 -6.69
C GLU A 513 17.38 15.30 -6.27
N PRO A 514 16.30 14.51 -6.18
CA PRO A 514 14.96 15.03 -5.87
C PRO A 514 14.89 15.85 -4.57
N MET A 515 15.63 15.47 -3.53
CA MET A 515 15.71 16.22 -2.27
C MET A 515 16.41 17.58 -2.44
N ASP A 516 17.37 17.70 -3.36
CA ASP A 516 18.03 18.97 -3.66
C ASP A 516 17.10 19.93 -4.43
N GLU A 517 16.25 19.39 -5.30
CA GLU A 517 15.21 20.14 -6.00
C GLU A 517 14.14 20.64 -5.02
N TYR A 518 13.70 19.78 -4.09
CA TYR A 518 12.79 20.13 -3.00
C TYR A 518 13.35 21.25 -2.11
N ASP A 519 14.61 21.13 -1.67
CA ASP A 519 15.29 22.19 -0.90
C ASP A 519 15.32 23.52 -1.67
N THR A 520 15.48 23.45 -3.00
CA THR A 520 15.46 24.65 -3.84
C THR A 520 14.05 25.25 -3.90
N GLU A 521 13.00 24.43 -4.00
CA GLU A 521 11.62 24.91 -3.94
C GLU A 521 11.29 25.56 -2.60
N ILE A 522 11.73 24.98 -1.48
CA ILE A 522 11.60 25.60 -0.14
C ILE A 522 12.27 26.97 -0.14
N ARG A 523 13.50 27.06 -0.65
CA ARG A 523 14.22 28.33 -0.75
C ARG A 523 13.48 29.37 -1.55
N LEU A 524 12.87 29.00 -2.66
CA LEU A 524 12.12 29.92 -3.51
C LEU A 524 10.77 30.31 -2.88
N ALA A 525 10.09 29.38 -2.21
CA ALA A 525 8.86 29.66 -1.46
C ALA A 525 9.13 30.59 -0.25
N ASP A 526 10.26 30.42 0.42
CA ASP A 526 10.70 31.27 1.53
C ASP A 526 10.90 32.74 1.13
N ASP A 527 11.36 33.02 -0.10
CA ASP A 527 11.41 34.41 -0.61
C ASP A 527 10.01 35.03 -0.72
N GLU A 528 9.00 34.23 -1.06
CA GLU A 528 7.60 34.67 -1.14
C GLU A 528 6.97 34.86 0.24
N VAL A 529 7.37 34.06 1.23
CA VAL A 529 7.04 34.30 2.66
C VAL A 529 7.57 35.67 3.09
N GLY A 530 8.85 35.95 2.80
CA GLY A 530 9.48 37.24 3.11
C GLY A 530 8.70 38.41 2.51
N ARG A 531 8.32 38.30 1.24
CA ARG A 531 7.53 39.33 0.54
C ARG A 531 6.16 39.59 1.18
N LEU A 532 5.46 38.55 1.66
CA LEU A 532 4.18 38.72 2.35
C LEU A 532 4.36 39.41 3.71
N VAL A 533 5.37 38.99 4.49
CA VAL A 533 5.67 39.57 5.80
C VAL A 533 6.06 41.05 5.66
N GLU A 534 6.97 41.37 4.74
CA GLU A 534 7.38 42.75 4.44
C GLU A 534 6.17 43.62 4.06
N ALA A 535 5.23 43.09 3.26
CA ALA A 535 4.05 43.83 2.86
C ALA A 535 3.09 44.14 4.03
N LEU A 536 2.97 43.24 5.01
CA LEU A 536 2.18 43.49 6.22
C LEU A 536 2.85 44.56 7.11
N GLU A 537 4.18 44.53 7.20
CA GLU A 537 4.98 45.52 7.93
C GLU A 537 4.88 46.91 7.29
N GLU A 538 5.02 47.02 5.97
CA GLU A 538 4.92 48.29 5.23
C GLU A 538 3.54 48.96 5.34
N ARG A 539 2.51 48.19 5.67
CA ARG A 539 1.12 48.67 5.85
C ARG A 539 0.78 48.94 7.30
N ASP A 540 1.73 48.82 8.22
CA ASP A 540 1.51 48.95 9.67
C ASP A 540 0.40 48.01 10.19
N LEU A 541 0.22 46.83 9.57
CA LEU A 541 -0.86 45.88 9.92
C LEU A 541 -0.47 44.88 11.01
N MET A 542 0.82 44.81 11.37
CA MET A 542 1.35 43.79 12.28
C MET A 542 0.76 43.87 13.69
N ASP A 543 0.37 45.06 14.16
CA ASP A 543 -0.18 45.26 15.51
C ASP A 543 -1.62 44.76 15.66
N ASP A 544 -2.34 44.57 14.54
CA ASP A 544 -3.74 44.15 14.50
C ASP A 544 -3.95 42.82 13.75
N THR A 545 -2.88 42.15 13.32
CA THR A 545 -2.95 40.94 12.47
C THR A 545 -2.30 39.74 13.15
N VAL A 546 -3.03 38.63 13.20
CA VAL A 546 -2.48 37.30 13.47
C VAL A 546 -1.97 36.73 12.15
N LEU A 547 -0.66 36.52 12.03
CA LEU A 547 -0.03 35.80 10.92
C LEU A 547 0.26 34.37 11.35
N VAL A 548 -0.29 33.41 10.62
CA VAL A 548 -0.01 31.99 10.77
C VAL A 548 0.75 31.51 9.54
N VAL A 549 1.87 30.82 9.76
CA VAL A 549 2.53 30.01 8.72
C VAL A 549 2.39 28.55 9.10
N ALA A 550 1.84 27.74 8.20
CA ALA A 550 1.68 26.31 8.43
C ALA A 550 2.04 25.48 7.19
N SER A 551 2.29 24.19 7.37
CA SER A 551 2.20 23.21 6.28
C SER A 551 1.02 22.29 6.52
N ASP A 552 0.46 21.73 5.45
CA ASP A 552 -0.65 20.79 5.55
C ASP A 552 -0.16 19.39 5.91
N HIS A 553 1.02 18.98 5.45
CA HIS A 553 1.72 17.75 5.80
C HIS A 553 3.19 17.78 5.30
N GLY A 554 3.88 16.63 5.34
CA GLY A 554 5.27 16.45 4.87
C GLY A 554 5.40 15.68 3.55
N GLU A 555 6.60 15.14 3.28
CA GLU A 555 6.96 14.40 2.06
C GLU A 555 8.11 13.39 2.28
N ALA A 556 8.02 12.20 1.66
CA ALA A 556 9.06 11.17 1.72
C ALA A 556 10.02 11.20 0.50
N PHE A 557 11.30 10.91 0.72
CA PHE A 557 12.36 10.86 -0.30
C PHE A 557 13.03 9.48 -0.45
N GLY A 558 12.52 8.45 0.21
CA GLY A 558 13.03 7.09 0.19
C GLY A 558 13.05 6.42 1.57
N GLU A 559 12.84 7.20 2.63
CA GLU A 559 12.52 6.73 3.97
C GLU A 559 11.38 5.70 3.89
N HIS A 560 11.47 4.64 4.70
CA HIS A 560 10.50 3.54 4.73
C HIS A 560 10.14 2.91 3.36
N ASN A 561 11.04 3.00 2.36
CA ASN A 561 10.79 2.59 0.97
C ASN A 561 9.56 3.29 0.36
N ASN A 562 9.36 4.54 0.76
CA ASN A 562 8.26 5.40 0.37
C ASN A 562 8.81 6.68 -0.30
N ARG A 563 8.03 7.24 -1.22
CA ARG A 563 8.36 8.50 -1.93
C ARG A 563 7.10 9.31 -2.16
N GLY A 564 7.23 10.62 -2.08
CA GLY A 564 6.10 11.55 -2.13
C GLY A 564 5.27 11.48 -0.84
N HIS A 565 3.97 11.68 -0.97
CA HIS A 565 3.04 11.70 0.16
C HIS A 565 1.73 10.94 -0.16
N SER A 566 0.77 10.96 0.77
CA SER A 566 -0.52 10.24 0.72
C SER A 566 -0.42 8.72 0.72
N ARG A 567 0.65 8.15 1.29
CA ARG A 567 0.93 6.70 1.27
C ARG A 567 1.05 6.08 2.65
N THR A 568 1.58 6.83 3.62
CA THR A 568 1.86 6.36 4.97
C THR A 568 1.57 7.44 6.01
N LEU A 569 1.70 7.08 7.29
CA LEU A 569 1.63 7.98 8.43
C LEU A 569 2.96 8.11 9.19
N TYR A 570 4.09 7.80 8.53
CA TYR A 570 5.43 8.04 9.09
C TYR A 570 5.72 9.54 9.22
N GLU A 571 6.63 9.91 10.11
CA GLU A 571 6.98 11.29 10.49
C GLU A 571 7.31 12.15 9.26
N GLU A 572 8.01 11.61 8.27
CA GLU A 572 8.34 12.35 7.05
C GLU A 572 7.10 12.83 6.28
N GLU A 573 5.96 12.13 6.38
CA GLU A 573 4.72 12.47 5.69
C GLU A 573 3.73 13.25 6.55
N VAL A 574 3.76 13.15 7.89
CA VAL A 574 2.73 13.77 8.76
C VAL A 574 3.26 14.88 9.67
N ARG A 575 4.58 15.06 9.79
CA ARG A 575 5.11 16.22 10.51
C ARG A 575 4.84 17.49 9.70
N ALA A 576 4.29 18.49 10.38
CA ALA A 576 3.96 19.78 9.79
C ALA A 576 4.76 20.92 10.44
N VAL A 577 4.70 22.09 9.79
CA VAL A 577 5.19 23.37 10.31
C VAL A 577 4.01 24.13 10.90
N LEU A 578 4.20 24.81 12.04
CA LEU A 578 3.24 25.78 12.57
C LEU A 578 3.96 26.90 13.33
N MET A 579 3.83 28.12 12.82
CA MET A 579 4.33 29.34 13.45
C MET A 579 3.17 30.34 13.57
N VAL A 580 3.00 30.92 14.75
CA VAL A 580 1.92 31.89 15.03
C VAL A 580 2.52 33.18 15.56
N LEU A 581 2.47 34.24 14.75
CA LEU A 581 2.80 35.60 15.15
C LEU A 581 1.50 36.35 15.45
N ALA A 582 1.27 36.68 16.71
CA ALA A 582 0.02 37.27 17.18
C ALA A 582 0.28 38.46 18.11
N PRO A 583 -0.47 39.58 17.99
CA PRO A 583 -0.35 40.73 18.88
C PRO A 583 -0.53 40.34 20.35
N GLY A 584 0.34 40.85 21.22
CA GLY A 584 0.29 40.59 22.66
C GLY A 584 0.87 39.25 23.10
N PHE A 585 1.47 38.47 22.20
CA PHE A 585 2.21 37.25 22.52
C PHE A 585 3.71 37.49 22.32
N GLU A 586 4.52 36.96 23.24
CA GLU A 586 5.97 37.03 23.15
C GLU A 586 6.50 35.86 22.28
N PRO A 587 7.61 36.07 21.54
CA PRO A 587 8.23 34.99 20.78
C PRO A 587 8.64 33.84 21.69
N ARG A 588 8.33 32.61 21.29
CA ARG A 588 8.75 31.42 22.04
C ARG A 588 8.74 30.16 21.19
N ARG A 589 9.55 29.20 21.62
CA ARG A 589 9.50 27.82 21.13
C ARG A 589 8.56 26.99 22.01
N VAL A 590 7.72 26.19 21.38
CA VAL A 590 6.83 25.22 22.02
C VAL A 590 7.21 23.83 21.52
N ASP A 591 7.76 23.02 22.43
CA ASP A 591 8.17 21.64 22.14
C ASP A 591 7.06 20.62 22.45
N GLU A 592 5.95 21.06 23.05
CA GLU A 592 4.78 20.23 23.31
C GLU A 592 4.14 19.79 21.99
N ARG A 593 3.78 18.50 21.89
CA ARG A 593 3.16 17.98 20.67
C ARG A 593 1.74 18.51 20.49
N VAL A 594 1.45 19.03 19.31
CA VAL A 594 0.15 19.58 18.95
C VAL A 594 -0.39 18.96 17.67
N ALA A 595 -1.71 19.00 17.51
CA ALA A 595 -2.38 18.56 16.29
C ALA A 595 -2.57 19.78 15.37
N LEU A 596 -2.34 19.66 14.06
CA LEU A 596 -2.56 20.77 13.13
C LEU A 596 -4.01 21.29 13.16
N MET A 597 -4.99 20.42 13.37
CA MET A 597 -6.41 20.77 13.56
C MET A 597 -6.69 21.66 14.79
N ASP A 598 -5.75 21.77 15.73
CA ASP A 598 -5.82 22.72 16.86
C ASP A 598 -5.78 24.18 16.39
N LEU A 599 -5.36 24.44 15.16
CA LEU A 599 -5.38 25.78 14.58
C LEU A 599 -6.81 26.35 14.50
N PHE A 600 -7.83 25.53 14.22
CA PHE A 600 -9.23 25.96 14.15
C PHE A 600 -9.71 26.64 15.45
N PRO A 601 -9.72 25.95 16.62
CA PRO A 601 -10.14 26.60 17.86
C PRO A 601 -9.16 27.68 18.31
N THR A 602 -7.88 27.61 17.94
CA THR A 602 -6.91 28.67 18.25
C THR A 602 -7.28 30.00 17.60
N LEU A 603 -7.58 29.99 16.30
CA LEU A 603 -7.98 31.19 15.56
C LEU A 603 -9.35 31.69 16.02
N ALA A 604 -10.29 30.80 16.31
CA ALA A 604 -11.56 31.16 16.94
C ALA A 604 -11.35 31.83 18.32
N ASN A 605 -10.43 31.31 19.13
CA ASN A 605 -10.08 31.86 20.44
C ASN A 605 -9.45 33.25 20.34
N LEU A 606 -8.49 33.46 19.44
CA LEU A 606 -7.88 34.78 19.18
C LEU A 606 -8.92 35.79 18.69
N ALA A 607 -9.87 35.34 17.86
CA ALA A 607 -11.00 36.13 17.38
C ALA A 607 -12.11 36.35 18.43
N ARG A 608 -12.05 35.69 19.59
CA ARG A 608 -13.08 35.68 20.65
C ARG A 608 -14.44 35.16 20.14
N ILE A 609 -14.41 34.15 19.28
CA ILE A 609 -15.59 33.49 18.74
C ILE A 609 -15.66 32.08 19.36
N PRO A 610 -16.70 31.76 20.15
CA PRO A 610 -16.83 30.41 20.71
C PRO A 610 -17.09 29.39 19.61
N VAL A 611 -16.55 28.18 19.76
CA VAL A 611 -16.93 27.04 18.92
C VAL A 611 -18.25 26.48 19.44
N GLU A 612 -19.28 26.46 18.59
CA GLU A 612 -20.64 26.10 19.01
C GLU A 612 -20.87 24.58 19.15
N ARG A 613 -19.96 23.76 18.64
CA ARG A 613 -20.03 22.29 18.68
C ARG A 613 -18.82 21.69 19.40
N PRO A 614 -19.00 20.61 20.18
CA PRO A 614 -17.88 19.85 20.73
C PRO A 614 -16.94 19.35 19.64
N ILE A 615 -15.65 19.66 19.75
CA ILE A 615 -14.57 19.18 18.88
C ILE A 615 -13.37 18.68 19.71
N ALA A 616 -12.65 17.71 19.17
CA ALA A 616 -11.45 17.15 19.81
C ALA A 616 -10.23 18.08 19.78
N ALA A 617 -10.21 19.02 18.83
CA ALA A 617 -9.17 20.03 18.72
C ALA A 617 -9.19 20.97 19.94
N ARG A 618 -8.02 21.49 20.32
CA ARG A 618 -7.83 22.35 21.50
C ARG A 618 -7.16 23.65 21.10
N SER A 619 -7.58 24.78 21.66
CA SER A 619 -6.88 26.05 21.43
C SER A 619 -5.44 25.96 21.92
N LEU A 620 -4.51 26.44 21.11
CA LEU A 620 -3.10 26.55 21.43
C LEU A 620 -2.78 27.83 22.22
N VAL A 621 -3.75 28.71 22.47
CA VAL A 621 -3.54 29.96 23.25
C VAL A 621 -2.87 29.72 24.61
N PRO A 622 -3.26 28.73 25.43
CA PRO A 622 -2.55 28.43 26.68
C PRO A 622 -1.05 28.12 26.44
N LEU A 623 -0.76 27.29 25.43
CA LEU A 623 0.60 27.01 25.01
C LEU A 623 1.29 28.28 24.48
N MET A 624 0.63 29.16 23.72
CA MET A 624 1.23 30.42 23.29
C MET A 624 1.59 31.33 24.48
N ARG A 625 0.88 31.23 25.60
CA ARG A 625 1.09 32.02 26.82
C ARG A 625 2.18 31.49 27.76
N GLY A 626 2.75 30.31 27.50
CA GLY A 626 3.68 29.69 28.45
C GLY A 626 3.01 28.86 29.53
N GLU A 627 1.73 28.53 29.38
CA GLU A 627 1.04 27.65 30.33
C GLU A 627 1.50 26.20 30.13
N GLU A 628 1.73 25.51 31.24
CA GLU A 628 1.95 24.06 31.22
C GLU A 628 0.60 23.37 31.04
N VAL A 629 0.44 22.68 29.91
CA VAL A 629 -0.67 21.76 29.68
C VAL A 629 -0.21 20.33 29.95
N PRO A 630 -1.13 19.42 30.34
CA PRO A 630 -0.78 18.02 30.56
C PRO A 630 -0.20 17.38 29.28
N GLY A 631 1.05 16.91 29.36
CA GLY A 631 1.79 16.35 28.22
C GLY A 631 1.43 14.90 27.86
N ASP A 632 0.29 14.40 28.35
CA ASP A 632 -0.22 13.05 28.06
C ASP A 632 -1.38 13.05 27.05
N ARG A 633 -1.61 14.19 26.37
CA ARG A 633 -2.62 14.30 25.32
C ARG A 633 -2.38 13.23 24.26
N VAL A 634 -3.46 12.53 23.91
CA VAL A 634 -3.48 11.60 22.79
C VAL A 634 -3.83 12.36 21.51
N ILE A 635 -3.01 12.21 20.48
CA ILE A 635 -3.22 12.80 19.15
C ILE A 635 -3.34 11.66 18.13
N PHE A 636 -4.22 11.82 17.16
CA PHE A 636 -4.46 10.83 16.11
C PHE A 636 -4.15 11.39 14.72
N ALA A 637 -3.82 10.51 13.79
CA ALA A 637 -3.72 10.83 12.37
C ALA A 637 -4.30 9.68 11.53
N GLU A 638 -4.82 10.00 10.35
CA GLU A 638 -5.54 9.07 9.50
C GLU A 638 -5.10 9.18 8.05
N LEU A 639 -4.87 8.04 7.43
CA LEU A 639 -4.88 7.88 5.99
C LEU A 639 -6.17 7.15 5.64
N LEU A 640 -7.02 7.81 4.84
CA LEU A 640 -8.27 7.25 4.37
C LEU A 640 -8.11 6.81 2.91
N PRO A 641 -8.61 5.62 2.54
CA PRO A 641 -8.55 5.15 1.16
C PRO A 641 -9.40 6.05 0.26
N ASP A 642 -8.96 6.27 -0.98
CA ASP A 642 -9.66 7.12 -1.94
C ASP A 642 -9.36 6.82 -3.42
N GLY A 643 -9.85 7.71 -4.30
CA GLY A 643 -9.63 7.79 -5.75
C GLY A 643 -8.32 7.25 -6.29
N LEU A 644 -7.24 7.68 -5.68
CA LEU A 644 -5.91 7.51 -6.22
C LEU A 644 -5.11 6.49 -5.42
N TYR A 645 -5.45 6.32 -4.13
CA TYR A 645 -4.62 5.56 -3.21
C TYR A 645 -5.48 4.66 -2.30
N PRO A 646 -5.26 3.34 -2.32
CA PRO A 646 -6.06 2.38 -1.56
C PRO A 646 -5.62 2.22 -0.10
N PHE A 647 -4.69 3.05 0.39
CA PHE A 647 -4.06 2.88 1.69
C PHE A 647 -5.00 3.31 2.82
N ASP A 648 -5.07 2.47 3.86
CA ASP A 648 -5.83 2.74 5.07
C ASP A 648 -4.94 2.48 6.29
N GLN A 649 -4.60 3.57 6.98
CA GLN A 649 -3.74 3.55 8.16
C GLN A 649 -4.29 4.51 9.20
N LYS A 650 -4.03 4.17 10.46
CA LYS A 650 -4.40 4.98 11.62
C LYS A 650 -3.19 5.09 12.53
N ALA A 651 -2.92 6.28 13.05
CA ALA A 651 -1.80 6.50 13.97
C ALA A 651 -2.27 7.15 15.27
N LEU A 652 -1.59 6.81 16.36
CA LEU A 652 -1.79 7.35 17.70
C LEU A 652 -0.45 7.82 18.25
N TYR A 653 -0.46 9.01 18.84
CA TYR A 653 0.67 9.59 19.59
C TYR A 653 0.28 9.72 21.06
N ARG A 654 1.15 9.29 21.98
CA ARG A 654 0.98 9.49 23.43
C ARG A 654 2.33 9.52 24.14
N GLY A 655 2.71 10.69 24.66
CA GLY A 655 4.07 10.90 25.18
C GLY A 655 5.10 10.76 24.05
N SER A 656 6.17 10.00 24.22
CA SER A 656 7.12 9.73 23.12
C SER A 656 6.67 8.58 22.20
N ASP A 657 5.64 7.82 22.59
CA ASP A 657 5.20 6.67 21.79
C ASP A 657 4.35 7.10 20.60
N LYS A 658 4.61 6.44 19.46
CA LYS A 658 3.76 6.47 18.27
C LYS A 658 3.42 5.05 17.85
N LEU A 659 2.13 4.78 17.67
CA LEU A 659 1.63 3.55 17.11
C LEU A 659 1.08 3.84 15.71
N ILE A 660 1.47 3.04 14.71
CA ILE A 660 0.83 3.02 13.39
C ILE A 660 0.12 1.67 13.25
N TRP A 661 -1.17 1.69 12.90
CA TRP A 661 -2.00 0.53 12.70
C TRP A 661 -2.48 0.47 11.25
N TRP A 662 -2.22 -0.66 10.60
CA TRP A 662 -2.78 -1.02 9.31
C TRP A 662 -4.09 -1.75 9.56
N THR A 663 -5.20 -1.05 9.30
CA THR A 663 -6.56 -1.52 9.60
C THR A 663 -6.84 -2.84 8.90
N ARG A 664 -6.51 -2.92 7.60
CA ARG A 664 -6.74 -4.09 6.75
C ARG A 664 -5.94 -5.31 7.18
N GLU A 665 -4.64 -5.15 7.40
CA GLU A 665 -3.76 -6.26 7.79
C GLU A 665 -3.91 -6.62 9.28
N GLY A 666 -4.50 -5.75 10.10
CA GLY A 666 -4.57 -5.92 11.55
C GLY A 666 -3.18 -5.95 12.21
N THR A 667 -2.16 -5.37 11.55
CA THR A 667 -0.78 -5.28 12.07
C THR A 667 -0.50 -3.87 12.52
N HIS A 668 0.36 -3.71 13.52
CA HIS A 668 0.76 -2.40 14.01
C HIS A 668 2.28 -2.32 14.23
N GLN A 669 2.81 -1.11 14.24
CA GLN A 669 4.20 -0.82 14.60
C GLN A 669 4.20 0.18 15.74
N LEU A 670 5.18 0.05 16.64
CA LEU A 670 5.34 0.92 17.79
C LEU A 670 6.74 1.56 17.77
N PHE A 671 6.79 2.88 17.81
CA PHE A 671 8.01 3.67 17.81
C PHE A 671 8.08 4.55 19.07
N ASP A 672 9.29 4.89 19.48
CA ASP A 672 9.57 5.85 20.54
C ASP A 672 10.34 7.00 19.90
N LEU A 673 9.62 8.07 19.61
CA LEU A 673 10.09 9.18 18.78
C LEU A 673 11.22 9.99 19.43
N GLU A 674 11.37 9.92 20.76
CA GLU A 674 12.48 10.60 21.45
C GLU A 674 13.81 9.89 21.18
N ALA A 675 13.79 8.55 21.17
CA ALA A 675 14.98 7.73 20.95
C ALA A 675 15.21 7.37 19.47
N ASP A 676 14.15 7.37 18.67
CA ASP A 676 14.13 6.96 17.27
C ASP A 676 13.17 7.86 16.46
N PRO A 677 13.55 9.13 16.24
CA PRO A 677 12.71 10.10 15.51
C PRO A 677 12.49 9.75 14.04
N GLY A 678 13.33 8.87 13.47
CA GLY A 678 13.20 8.38 12.10
C GLY A 678 12.43 7.07 11.97
N GLU A 679 11.82 6.59 13.05
CA GLU A 679 10.96 5.39 13.07
C GLU A 679 11.60 4.12 12.51
N THR A 680 12.91 3.97 12.70
CA THR A 680 13.69 2.87 12.14
C THR A 680 13.64 1.58 12.98
N ILE A 681 13.19 1.67 14.23
CA ILE A 681 13.20 0.59 15.23
C ILE A 681 11.78 0.33 15.73
N ASP A 682 11.12 -0.63 15.11
CA ASP A 682 9.83 -1.13 15.57
C ASP A 682 9.96 -1.94 16.87
N ARG A 683 9.22 -1.50 17.90
CA ARG A 683 9.18 -2.05 19.26
C ARG A 683 7.90 -2.82 19.57
N ALA A 684 6.99 -3.00 18.61
CA ALA A 684 5.66 -3.58 18.87
C ALA A 684 5.75 -4.94 19.59
N ASP A 685 6.55 -5.87 19.08
CA ASP A 685 6.68 -7.20 19.70
C ASP A 685 7.63 -7.20 20.92
N ASP A 686 8.50 -6.19 21.04
CA ASP A 686 9.39 -6.03 22.21
C ASP A 686 8.62 -5.45 23.43
N GLN A 687 7.52 -4.74 23.17
CA GLN A 687 6.67 -4.07 24.16
C GLN A 687 5.18 -4.35 23.87
N GLU A 688 4.83 -5.63 23.72
CA GLU A 688 3.48 -6.09 23.33
C GLU A 688 2.36 -5.48 24.19
N GLU A 689 2.51 -5.45 25.52
CA GLU A 689 1.52 -4.86 26.43
C GLU A 689 1.27 -3.37 26.15
N ARG A 690 2.34 -2.63 25.83
CA ARG A 690 2.24 -1.20 25.49
C ARG A 690 1.64 -1.00 24.11
N ALA A 691 2.03 -1.82 23.13
CA ALA A 691 1.47 -1.78 21.78
C ALA A 691 -0.04 -2.10 21.80
N ASP A 692 -0.46 -3.12 22.57
CA ASP A 692 -1.85 -3.48 22.75
C ASP A 692 -2.64 -2.39 23.50
N GLU A 693 -2.07 -1.75 24.51
CA GLU A 693 -2.69 -0.60 25.21
C GLU A 693 -2.96 0.55 24.23
N LEU A 694 -1.96 0.95 23.45
CA LEU A 694 -2.10 2.05 22.50
C LEU A 694 -3.05 1.67 21.36
N ASN A 695 -3.01 0.43 20.88
CA ASN A 695 -3.94 -0.03 19.85
C ASN A 695 -5.38 -0.08 20.38
N TYR A 696 -5.57 -0.44 21.66
CA TYR A 696 -6.87 -0.37 22.32
C TYR A 696 -7.38 1.08 22.36
N LEU A 697 -6.54 2.04 22.75
CA LEU A 697 -6.92 3.46 22.75
C LEU A 697 -7.25 3.98 21.35
N LEU A 698 -6.51 3.54 20.33
CA LEU A 698 -6.74 3.90 18.94
C LEU A 698 -8.09 3.37 18.44
N ARG A 699 -8.40 2.10 18.71
CA ARG A 699 -9.68 1.48 18.33
C ARG A 699 -10.86 2.09 19.09
N ALA A 700 -10.71 2.34 20.40
CA ALA A 700 -11.72 3.03 21.18
C ALA A 700 -11.99 4.45 20.68
N TRP A 701 -10.95 5.17 20.25
CA TRP A 701 -11.14 6.46 19.61
C TRP A 701 -11.92 6.33 18.31
N LEU A 702 -11.54 5.43 17.40
CA LEU A 702 -12.25 5.19 16.13
C LEU A 702 -13.73 4.86 16.36
N ALA A 703 -14.01 3.99 17.32
CA ALA A 703 -15.38 3.65 17.67
C ALA A 703 -16.11 4.87 18.26
N GLN A 704 -15.44 5.68 19.10
CA GLN A 704 -16.03 6.87 19.71
C GLN A 704 -16.33 7.98 18.69
N VAL A 705 -15.42 8.22 17.75
CA VAL A 705 -15.50 9.34 16.81
C VAL A 705 -16.07 8.96 15.45
N GLY A 706 -16.16 7.66 15.17
CA GLY A 706 -16.81 7.12 14.01
C GLY A 706 -18.22 7.66 13.96
N ARG A 707 -18.49 8.49 12.96
CA ARG A 707 -19.83 9.01 12.69
C ARG A 707 -20.73 7.81 12.35
N PRO A 708 -21.75 7.45 13.16
CA PRO A 708 -22.72 6.43 12.76
C PRO A 708 -23.54 6.92 11.54
N ASP A 709 -23.59 8.24 11.36
CA ASP A 709 -24.12 8.98 10.22
C ASP A 709 -23.15 9.10 9.04
N ASN A 710 -21.91 8.58 9.13
CA ASN A 710 -21.21 8.18 7.91
C ASN A 710 -22.07 7.06 7.33
N ARG A 711 -22.92 7.46 6.39
CA ARG A 711 -24.01 6.74 5.74
C ARG A 711 -23.59 5.44 5.07
N THR A 712 -22.51 4.78 5.47
CA THR A 712 -22.02 3.50 4.98
C THR A 712 -23.16 2.50 4.89
N ASN A 713 -23.89 2.25 5.97
CA ASN A 713 -25.03 1.33 5.94
C ASN A 713 -26.17 1.86 5.05
N ASP A 714 -26.54 3.15 5.17
CA ASP A 714 -27.59 3.73 4.32
C ASP A 714 -27.24 3.70 2.83
N ILE A 715 -25.97 3.89 2.48
CA ILE A 715 -25.42 3.87 1.12
C ILE A 715 -25.35 2.43 0.62
N ILE A 716 -24.92 1.47 1.45
CA ILE A 716 -24.97 0.04 1.13
C ILE A 716 -26.41 -0.35 0.82
N GLU A 717 -27.33 -0.11 1.75
CA GLU A 717 -28.73 -0.53 1.59
C GLU A 717 -29.44 0.21 0.46
N ALA A 718 -29.15 1.50 0.23
CA ALA A 718 -29.70 2.26 -0.89
C ALA A 718 -29.18 1.78 -2.26
N ASN A 719 -28.08 1.03 -2.29
CA ASN A 719 -27.44 0.53 -3.50
C ASN A 719 -27.46 -1.00 -3.63
N ARG A 720 -27.94 -1.72 -2.62
CA ARG A 720 -28.28 -3.13 -2.71
C ARG A 720 -29.67 -3.26 -3.33
N LEU A 721 -29.70 -3.69 -4.59
CA LEU A 721 -30.93 -3.85 -5.35
C LEU A 721 -31.58 -5.21 -5.07
N THR A 722 -32.90 -5.28 -5.18
CA THR A 722 -33.63 -6.55 -5.12
C THR A 722 -33.45 -7.37 -6.40
N GLU A 723 -33.37 -6.69 -7.54
CA GLU A 723 -33.14 -7.27 -8.87
C GLU A 723 -32.45 -6.24 -9.76
N LEU A 724 -31.82 -6.70 -10.85
CA LEU A 724 -31.24 -5.80 -11.84
C LEU A 724 -32.35 -4.96 -12.51
N PRO A 725 -32.04 -3.71 -12.92
CA PRO A 725 -32.96 -2.92 -13.73
C PRO A 725 -33.45 -3.69 -14.96
N ALA A 726 -34.76 -3.59 -15.25
CA ALA A 726 -35.37 -4.27 -16.38
C ALA A 726 -34.79 -3.84 -17.74
N THR A 727 -34.23 -2.63 -17.79
CA THR A 727 -33.52 -2.06 -18.93
C THR A 727 -32.34 -1.25 -18.42
N MET A 728 -31.18 -1.38 -19.06
CA MET A 728 -29.99 -0.56 -18.86
C MET A 728 -29.64 0.12 -20.18
N ASP A 729 -28.91 1.24 -20.14
CA ASP A 729 -28.40 1.91 -21.34
C ASP A 729 -27.51 0.98 -22.18
N GLU A 730 -26.65 0.21 -21.51
CA GLU A 730 -25.82 -0.82 -22.14
C GLU A 730 -25.73 -2.07 -21.25
N THR A 731 -25.93 -3.24 -21.87
CA THR A 731 -25.73 -4.55 -21.25
C THR A 731 -24.36 -5.10 -21.65
N LEU A 732 -23.57 -5.55 -20.68
CA LEU A 732 -22.20 -6.01 -20.90
C LEU A 732 -22.03 -7.52 -20.71
N ASP A 733 -22.68 -8.10 -19.71
CA ASP A 733 -22.57 -9.52 -19.33
C ASP A 733 -21.10 -10.03 -19.28
N VAL A 734 -20.26 -9.31 -18.53
CA VAL A 734 -18.85 -9.67 -18.34
C VAL A 734 -18.68 -10.39 -17.00
N ASP A 735 -18.30 -11.66 -17.06
CA ASP A 735 -18.16 -12.54 -15.91
C ASP A 735 -16.73 -12.52 -15.35
N TYR A 736 -16.59 -12.22 -14.06
CA TYR A 736 -15.38 -12.48 -13.28
C TYR A 736 -15.57 -13.83 -12.59
N PRO A 737 -14.97 -14.92 -13.12
CA PRO A 737 -15.40 -16.27 -12.78
C PRO A 737 -15.36 -16.58 -11.29
N GLY A 738 -16.52 -16.90 -10.73
CA GLY A 738 -16.67 -17.26 -9.31
C GLY A 738 -16.64 -16.07 -8.35
N THR A 739 -16.87 -14.85 -8.84
CA THR A 739 -16.86 -13.63 -8.01
C THR A 739 -18.10 -12.78 -8.32
N PHE A 740 -18.16 -12.11 -9.47
CA PHE A 740 -19.36 -11.36 -9.88
C PHE A 740 -19.42 -11.18 -11.39
N ARG A 741 -20.59 -10.81 -11.88
CA ARG A 741 -20.82 -10.35 -13.25
C ARG A 741 -21.01 -8.84 -13.26
N VAL A 742 -20.32 -8.15 -14.16
CA VAL A 742 -20.68 -6.79 -14.56
C VAL A 742 -21.83 -6.89 -15.55
N ALA A 743 -23.06 -6.63 -15.07
CA ALA A 743 -24.28 -6.81 -15.84
C ALA A 743 -24.43 -5.75 -16.93
N GLY A 744 -24.15 -4.49 -16.58
CA GLY A 744 -24.29 -3.36 -17.47
C GLY A 744 -24.12 -2.04 -16.72
N TYR A 745 -24.49 -0.94 -17.37
CA TYR A 745 -24.43 0.37 -16.76
C TYR A 745 -25.44 1.34 -17.37
N ASP A 746 -25.79 2.37 -16.60
CA ASP A 746 -26.53 3.55 -17.06
C ASP A 746 -25.62 4.78 -17.00
N ILE A 747 -25.79 5.71 -17.93
CA ILE A 747 -25.03 6.98 -17.94
C ILE A 747 -25.97 8.14 -18.22
N GLU A 748 -26.05 9.09 -17.29
CA GLU A 748 -27.06 10.16 -17.32
C GLU A 748 -26.97 11.02 -18.59
N SER A 749 -25.75 11.36 -19.01
CA SER A 749 -25.51 12.09 -20.26
C SER A 749 -24.23 11.62 -20.94
N ARG A 750 -24.32 11.42 -22.26
CA ARG A 750 -23.17 11.17 -23.14
C ARG A 750 -22.62 12.45 -23.80
N SER A 751 -23.16 13.61 -23.45
CA SER A 751 -22.73 14.92 -23.95
C SER A 751 -22.67 15.91 -22.80
N VAL A 752 -21.46 16.31 -22.42
CA VAL A 752 -21.19 17.15 -21.25
C VAL A 752 -20.20 18.26 -21.62
N ALA A 753 -20.21 19.39 -20.92
CA ALA A 753 -19.25 20.48 -21.07
C ALA A 753 -18.12 20.37 -20.01
N PRO A 754 -16.99 21.07 -20.19
CA PRO A 754 -15.99 21.25 -19.14
C PRO A 754 -16.63 21.83 -17.87
N GLY A 755 -16.38 21.20 -16.72
CA GLY A 755 -16.99 21.54 -15.43
C GLY A 755 -18.30 20.82 -15.11
N ASP A 756 -18.92 20.13 -16.07
CA ASP A 756 -20.09 19.28 -15.80
C ASP A 756 -19.68 17.95 -15.13
N HIS A 757 -20.65 17.18 -14.65
CA HIS A 757 -20.45 15.88 -14.02
C HIS A 757 -20.84 14.75 -14.98
N ILE A 758 -20.00 13.73 -15.08
CA ILE A 758 -20.34 12.44 -15.68
C ILE A 758 -20.81 11.53 -14.55
N LYS A 759 -22.12 11.24 -14.53
CA LYS A 759 -22.73 10.30 -13.58
C LYS A 759 -23.05 8.99 -14.27
N MET A 760 -22.56 7.90 -13.70
CA MET A 760 -22.71 6.56 -14.24
C MET A 760 -23.03 5.57 -13.13
N ASP A 761 -24.06 4.73 -13.32
CA ASP A 761 -24.39 3.65 -12.40
C ASP A 761 -23.90 2.33 -13.00
N LEU A 762 -22.94 1.67 -12.35
CA LEU A 762 -22.49 0.32 -12.73
C LEU A 762 -23.32 -0.73 -11.99
N TYR A 763 -23.76 -1.78 -12.68
CA TYR A 763 -24.56 -2.84 -12.06
C TYR A 763 -23.80 -4.16 -12.00
N TYR A 764 -23.83 -4.79 -10.82
CA TYR A 764 -23.17 -6.05 -10.55
C TYR A 764 -24.14 -7.11 -10.04
N GLU A 765 -23.92 -8.36 -10.44
CA GLU A 765 -24.56 -9.54 -9.89
C GLU A 765 -23.47 -10.40 -9.23
N VAL A 766 -23.55 -10.60 -7.92
CA VAL A 766 -22.54 -11.36 -7.17
C VAL A 766 -22.80 -12.86 -7.36
N LEU A 767 -21.81 -13.56 -7.90
CA LEU A 767 -21.89 -14.98 -8.27
C LEU A 767 -21.16 -15.90 -7.29
N GLY A 768 -20.40 -15.29 -6.37
CA GLY A 768 -19.63 -15.98 -5.35
C GLY A 768 -18.83 -14.99 -4.51
N GLU A 769 -18.60 -15.34 -3.26
CA GLU A 769 -17.82 -14.54 -2.32
C GLU A 769 -16.33 -14.51 -2.72
N THR A 770 -15.67 -13.38 -2.49
CA THR A 770 -14.24 -13.19 -2.75
C THR A 770 -13.52 -12.81 -1.47
N THR A 771 -12.29 -13.28 -1.32
CA THR A 771 -11.40 -12.95 -0.18
C THR A 771 -10.44 -11.82 -0.52
N ARG A 772 -10.72 -11.11 -1.61
CA ARG A 772 -9.86 -10.04 -2.13
C ARG A 772 -10.69 -8.80 -2.28
N ASP A 773 -10.13 -7.69 -1.85
CA ASP A 773 -10.66 -6.41 -2.28
C ASP A 773 -10.16 -6.08 -3.69
N LEU A 774 -11.10 -5.71 -4.56
CA LEU A 774 -10.88 -5.45 -5.97
C LEU A 774 -11.05 -3.96 -6.23
N PHE A 775 -10.08 -3.40 -6.95
CA PHE A 775 -9.99 -1.98 -7.23
C PHE A 775 -10.39 -1.72 -8.69
N PHE A 776 -11.41 -0.89 -8.88
CA PHE A 776 -12.10 -0.65 -10.15
C PHE A 776 -11.49 0.58 -10.80
N VAL A 777 -10.65 0.38 -11.80
CA VAL A 777 -9.98 1.43 -12.57
C VAL A 777 -10.88 1.84 -13.73
N LEU A 778 -11.66 2.89 -13.55
CA LEU A 778 -12.38 3.55 -14.64
C LEU A 778 -11.48 4.58 -15.33
N ASP A 779 -10.96 4.18 -16.49
CA ASP A 779 -10.04 4.96 -17.29
C ASP A 779 -10.74 5.72 -18.41
N ILE A 780 -10.36 6.99 -18.58
CA ILE A 780 -10.77 7.82 -19.71
C ILE A 780 -9.64 7.89 -20.73
N LYS A 781 -9.93 7.54 -21.98
CA LYS A 781 -8.97 7.57 -23.09
C LYS A 781 -9.42 8.57 -24.16
N GLY A 782 -8.49 9.46 -24.53
CA GLY A 782 -8.65 10.35 -25.67
C GLY A 782 -8.29 9.68 -27.00
N PRO A 783 -8.62 10.31 -28.14
CA PRO A 783 -8.15 9.88 -29.45
C PRO A 783 -6.61 9.93 -29.53
N GLU A 784 -6.03 9.27 -30.53
CA GLU A 784 -4.57 9.21 -30.70
C GLU A 784 -3.93 10.60 -30.68
N GLY A 785 -2.91 10.80 -29.83
CA GLY A 785 -2.23 12.08 -29.63
C GLY A 785 -2.93 13.06 -28.66
N TYR A 786 -4.12 12.72 -28.16
CA TYR A 786 -4.80 13.49 -27.13
C TYR A 786 -4.36 13.04 -25.73
N ARG A 787 -3.76 13.95 -24.97
CA ARG A 787 -3.43 13.73 -23.57
C ARG A 787 -4.65 14.07 -22.71
N VAL A 788 -5.24 13.05 -22.10
CA VAL A 788 -6.24 13.21 -21.03
C VAL A 788 -5.52 13.67 -19.76
N PRO A 789 -6.09 14.62 -19.00
CA PRO A 789 -5.52 15.01 -17.71
C PRO A 789 -5.40 13.78 -16.79
N PRO A 790 -4.26 13.56 -16.11
CA PRO A 790 -4.03 12.35 -15.31
C PRO A 790 -4.99 12.19 -14.12
N HIS A 791 -5.64 13.28 -13.70
CA HIS A 791 -6.67 13.29 -12.66
C HIS A 791 -8.09 13.08 -13.21
N PHE A 792 -8.27 12.93 -14.53
CA PHE A 792 -9.59 12.72 -15.15
C PHE A 792 -9.89 11.23 -15.34
N HIS A 793 -9.95 10.53 -14.23
CA HIS A 793 -10.21 9.10 -14.13
C HIS A 793 -10.98 8.85 -12.81
N ALA A 794 -11.75 7.75 -12.72
CA ALA A 794 -12.42 7.35 -11.48
C ALA A 794 -12.02 5.95 -11.06
N HIS A 795 -10.80 5.82 -10.55
CA HIS A 795 -10.36 4.56 -9.97
C HIS A 795 -10.98 4.45 -8.59
N HIS A 796 -11.61 3.33 -8.23
CA HIS A 796 -12.34 3.22 -6.98
C HIS A 796 -12.53 1.83 -6.40
N TYR A 797 -12.79 1.77 -5.09
CA TYR A 797 -13.48 0.63 -4.51
C TYR A 797 -15.00 0.84 -4.65
N PRO A 798 -15.78 -0.20 -4.97
CA PRO A 798 -17.22 -0.06 -5.13
C PRO A 798 -17.93 0.55 -3.91
N LEU A 799 -19.06 1.21 -4.16
CA LEU A 799 -19.81 1.97 -3.15
C LEU A 799 -18.92 2.96 -2.39
N ASN A 800 -17.96 3.54 -3.10
CA ASN A 800 -17.00 4.51 -2.58
C ASN A 800 -16.13 3.98 -1.44
N GLY A 801 -15.75 2.71 -1.53
CA GLY A 801 -14.99 2.01 -0.50
C GLY A 801 -15.76 1.73 0.78
N ARG A 802 -17.07 2.04 0.82
CA ARG A 802 -17.93 1.75 1.96
C ARG A 802 -18.44 0.30 1.97
N TYR A 803 -18.41 -0.39 0.83
CA TYR A 803 -18.74 -1.82 0.72
C TYR A 803 -17.70 -2.51 -0.15
N LYS A 804 -16.66 -3.02 0.52
CA LYS A 804 -15.55 -3.68 -0.15
C LYS A 804 -16.01 -4.97 -0.80
N THR A 805 -15.35 -5.34 -1.89
CA THR A 805 -15.77 -6.51 -2.67
C THR A 805 -15.68 -7.82 -1.91
N PHE A 806 -14.83 -7.90 -0.89
CA PHE A 806 -14.78 -9.07 -0.02
C PHE A 806 -16.00 -9.21 0.90
N GLN A 807 -16.75 -8.12 1.12
CA GLN A 807 -17.97 -8.09 1.92
C GLN A 807 -19.21 -8.48 1.10
N TRP A 808 -19.09 -8.59 -0.22
CA TRP A 808 -20.19 -8.88 -1.13
C TRP A 808 -20.68 -10.32 -0.95
N ARG A 809 -21.99 -10.49 -0.86
CA ARG A 809 -22.62 -11.79 -0.55
C ARG A 809 -23.13 -12.46 -1.82
N ASP A 810 -23.00 -13.78 -1.88
CA ASP A 810 -23.51 -14.56 -3.01
C ASP A 810 -24.98 -14.26 -3.30
N GLY A 811 -25.30 -13.96 -4.57
CA GLY A 811 -26.63 -13.60 -5.03
C GLY A 811 -27.04 -12.13 -4.83
N GLU A 812 -26.19 -11.27 -4.28
CA GLU A 812 -26.48 -9.84 -4.22
C GLU A 812 -26.53 -9.20 -5.61
N VAL A 813 -27.39 -8.19 -5.73
CA VAL A 813 -27.40 -7.28 -6.87
C VAL A 813 -27.02 -5.90 -6.37
N LEU A 814 -25.99 -5.30 -6.96
CA LEU A 814 -25.42 -4.05 -6.48
C LEU A 814 -25.45 -2.99 -7.59
N ARG A 815 -25.76 -1.75 -7.20
CA ARG A 815 -25.58 -0.55 -8.03
C ARG A 815 -24.42 0.25 -7.47
N ASP A 816 -23.45 0.57 -8.29
CA ASP A 816 -22.27 1.34 -7.90
C ASP A 816 -22.27 2.69 -8.62
N PRO A 817 -22.69 3.76 -7.93
CA PRO A 817 -22.76 5.09 -8.50
C PRO A 817 -21.36 5.70 -8.58
N VAL A 818 -20.93 6.00 -9.80
CA VAL A 818 -19.65 6.63 -10.11
C VAL A 818 -19.91 8.03 -10.64
N GLU A 819 -19.32 9.02 -9.97
CA GLU A 819 -19.42 10.42 -10.35
C GLU A 819 -18.03 11.00 -10.64
N MET A 820 -17.88 11.65 -11.79
CA MET A 820 -16.63 12.27 -12.24
C MET A 820 -16.86 13.72 -12.67
N VAL A 821 -16.10 14.65 -12.11
CA VAL A 821 -16.07 16.04 -12.58
C VAL A 821 -15.23 16.14 -13.85
N VAL A 822 -15.79 16.72 -14.91
CA VAL A 822 -15.06 16.99 -16.15
C VAL A 822 -14.11 18.16 -15.93
N PRO A 823 -12.78 17.98 -16.09
CA PRO A 823 -11.82 19.06 -15.89
C PRO A 823 -12.12 20.26 -16.76
N ARG A 824 -12.09 21.46 -16.18
CA ARG A 824 -12.36 22.70 -16.93
C ARG A 824 -11.28 23.03 -17.96
N ASP A 825 -10.06 22.53 -17.75
CA ASP A 825 -8.91 22.68 -18.66
C ASP A 825 -8.92 21.68 -19.83
N ILE A 826 -9.93 20.79 -19.90
CA ILE A 826 -10.00 19.79 -20.96
C ILE A 826 -10.17 20.45 -22.33
N ARG A 827 -9.38 19.99 -23.31
CA ARG A 827 -9.44 20.51 -24.69
C ARG A 827 -10.66 19.97 -25.41
N ALA A 828 -11.75 20.74 -25.40
CA ALA A 828 -13.00 20.46 -26.10
C ALA A 828 -13.07 21.15 -27.50
N PRO A 829 -13.84 20.62 -28.47
CA PRO A 829 -14.62 19.40 -28.37
C PRO A 829 -13.76 18.15 -28.56
N VAL A 830 -14.06 17.09 -27.81
CA VAL A 830 -13.38 15.80 -27.91
C VAL A 830 -14.35 14.67 -27.56
N THR A 831 -14.22 13.53 -28.21
CA THR A 831 -14.91 12.31 -27.80
C THR A 831 -13.93 11.41 -27.06
N LEU A 832 -14.29 11.04 -25.84
CA LEU A 832 -13.47 10.22 -24.95
C LEU A 832 -14.10 8.85 -24.80
N SER A 833 -13.27 7.82 -24.69
CA SER A 833 -13.71 6.44 -24.47
C SER A 833 -13.53 6.07 -23.00
N LEU A 834 -14.55 5.45 -22.42
CA LEU A 834 -14.55 4.96 -21.05
C LEU A 834 -14.14 3.48 -21.04
N GLN A 835 -13.30 3.09 -20.09
CA GLN A 835 -12.81 1.72 -19.95
C GLN A 835 -12.74 1.32 -18.48
N LEU A 836 -13.35 0.20 -18.11
CA LEU A 836 -13.24 -0.37 -16.77
C LEU A 836 -12.20 -1.49 -16.75
N THR A 837 -11.23 -1.41 -15.86
CA THR A 837 -10.28 -2.48 -15.56
C THR A 837 -10.39 -2.80 -14.08
N ILE A 838 -10.50 -4.06 -13.72
CA ILE A 838 -10.54 -4.46 -12.31
C ILE A 838 -9.17 -4.98 -11.91
N LEU A 839 -8.61 -4.43 -10.85
CA LEU A 839 -7.30 -4.77 -10.31
C LEU A 839 -7.46 -5.57 -9.02
N ASP A 840 -6.54 -6.50 -8.78
CA ASP A 840 -6.36 -7.10 -7.46
C ASP A 840 -5.53 -6.18 -6.54
N GLU A 841 -5.37 -6.61 -5.28
CA GLU A 841 -4.60 -5.91 -4.24
C GLU A 841 -3.15 -5.60 -4.63
N ASP A 842 -2.58 -6.33 -5.59
CA ASP A 842 -1.22 -6.12 -6.08
C ASP A 842 -1.19 -5.18 -7.30
N MET A 843 -2.31 -4.48 -7.57
CA MET A 843 -2.56 -3.59 -8.70
C MET A 843 -2.43 -4.30 -10.06
N ARG A 844 -2.77 -5.59 -10.13
CA ARG A 844 -2.70 -6.40 -11.36
C ARG A 844 -4.08 -6.60 -11.97
N PRO A 845 -4.24 -6.48 -13.30
CA PRO A 845 -5.53 -6.71 -13.94
C PRO A 845 -6.05 -8.13 -13.72
N VAL A 846 -7.29 -8.23 -13.24
CA VAL A 846 -8.02 -9.48 -13.08
C VAL A 846 -8.68 -9.84 -14.43
N PRO A 847 -8.43 -11.05 -14.97
CA PRO A 847 -9.04 -11.46 -16.23
C PRO A 847 -10.53 -11.81 -16.03
N ALA A 848 -11.36 -11.32 -16.94
CA ALA A 848 -12.79 -11.59 -17.03
C ALA A 848 -13.14 -12.33 -18.33
N GLN A 849 -14.39 -12.80 -18.45
CA GLN A 849 -14.94 -13.47 -19.63
C GLN A 849 -16.16 -12.72 -20.16
N ASN A 850 -16.15 -12.38 -21.45
CA ASN A 850 -17.36 -11.90 -22.11
C ASN A 850 -18.40 -13.02 -22.22
N ALA A 851 -19.65 -12.66 -22.54
CA ALA A 851 -20.74 -13.61 -22.80
C ALA A 851 -20.41 -14.67 -23.88
N ASP A 852 -19.49 -14.38 -24.81
CA ASP A 852 -19.02 -15.32 -25.84
C ASP A 852 -17.87 -16.24 -25.39
N GLY A 853 -17.43 -16.12 -24.14
CA GLY A 853 -16.33 -16.87 -23.53
C GLY A 853 -14.93 -16.33 -23.83
N THR A 854 -14.80 -15.17 -24.49
CA THR A 854 -13.50 -14.53 -24.73
C THR A 854 -12.95 -13.87 -23.47
N THR A 855 -11.67 -14.08 -23.20
CA THR A 855 -11.00 -13.45 -22.05
C THR A 855 -10.66 -11.99 -22.33
N VAL A 856 -11.04 -11.10 -21.42
CA VAL A 856 -10.73 -9.67 -21.46
C VAL A 856 -10.14 -9.22 -20.12
N THR A 857 -9.32 -8.18 -20.15
CA THR A 857 -8.80 -7.52 -18.92
C THR A 857 -9.36 -6.11 -18.75
N THR A 858 -9.99 -5.57 -19.80
CA THR A 858 -10.51 -4.21 -19.83
C THR A 858 -11.83 -4.23 -20.58
N ILE A 859 -12.85 -3.64 -19.98
CA ILE A 859 -14.23 -3.61 -20.45
C ILE A 859 -14.51 -2.21 -21.03
N PRO A 860 -14.83 -2.09 -22.33
CA PRO A 860 -15.19 -0.80 -22.90
C PRO A 860 -16.59 -0.37 -22.43
N LEU A 861 -16.71 0.83 -21.84
CA LEU A 861 -17.98 1.40 -21.38
C LEU A 861 -18.49 2.50 -22.34
N GLY A 862 -18.19 2.38 -23.63
CA GLY A 862 -18.63 3.33 -24.65
C GLY A 862 -17.90 4.68 -24.62
N GLN A 863 -18.58 5.72 -25.10
CA GLN A 863 -17.98 7.04 -25.31
C GLN A 863 -18.83 8.18 -24.76
N VAL A 864 -18.15 9.27 -24.38
CA VAL A 864 -18.74 10.54 -23.95
C VAL A 864 -18.14 11.66 -24.80
N ALA A 865 -19.00 12.54 -25.32
CA ALA A 865 -18.60 13.74 -26.03
C ALA A 865 -18.47 14.91 -25.05
N ILE A 866 -17.28 15.51 -24.99
CA ILE A 866 -17.07 16.77 -24.32
C ILE A 866 -17.34 17.88 -25.33
N THR A 867 -18.43 18.63 -25.14
CA THR A 867 -18.82 19.77 -25.97
C THR A 867 -18.14 21.04 -25.51
N ARG A 868 -18.25 22.12 -26.30
CA ARG A 868 -17.70 23.43 -25.94
C ARG A 868 -18.53 24.13 -24.89
#